data_AF-A0A8I3A6I8-F1
#
_entry.id   AF-A0A8I3A6I8-F1
#
_cell.length_a   1.000
_cell.length_b   1.000
_cell.length_c   1.000
_cell.angle_alpha   90.00
_cell.angle_beta   90.00
_cell.angle_gamma   90.00
#
_symmetry.space_group_name_H-M   'P 1'
#
loop_
_entity.id
_entity.type
_entity.pdbx_description
1 polymer ?
#
loop_
_entity_poly.entity_id
_entity_poly.type
_entity_poly.pdbx_seq_one_letter_code
_entity_poly.pdbx_strand_id
1 'polypeptide(L)'
;MSQVKFEGIDEDLTAPRTPWIYYGGSYAGARAAHMKILYPDLVFGAIASSGVTHAVLSNWEYYEVIRKAADPACSAHLENAITTVDTLLQFPVLKDVVKALFGLHELKHDDDFVSVLEGPLGAWQSKNWDPAVGSTSFDEFCESLSKPVGAPHIGALPIGHEDRLVTLLDDQKIDFSVLNFAQWVRENAVKPCLALNMTVEECFGTYNDTQYTNTSLTQEWRLWQFQVCTEWGYFSTAPPDPNHPRIVSKLLTMDYATKLCRQAFPPGKHFTVPAQPDISVVNALGDFAIAADRLAIIDGEVDPWRPCTPHSEYAKDRKDTILRPFKLIPMHTASAIETLLSSPPRTSVMATRTSFTLASRQSELAKIQTNIVTQTLVDTFPSYAFETRFNETEGDKNQSQALFLLGGKALWTRGLEELLANKQVDMLVHSLKDVPTELPAEFKIGAILEREESVDCLVMKAGSPYKMFEDMPAGSRIGTSSVRRSAQVKNYLKEHHKGLEMTFKDVRDLLLSYSNTRLKKLDATGEDDAFDALILAKAGLVRLGWSNRATQDLVPPVLYYAVSQGALAVEIRADASDEVSELCEALTHQRTQWVCLAERAMLRTLEGGCSVPVGVNTKLTHVVEGNDRLRNGELKVESAVLEITGCVTSLDGGQQFVKTMAERVTSTSEAEALGKRLGVVLLDSGAREILEEIKADRASRVREAEVKTG
;
A
#
# COMPACT_ATOMS: atom_id res chain seq x y z
N MET A 1 -2.11 11.22 -30.63
CA MET A 1 -0.91 10.36 -30.72
C MET A 1 -0.26 10.43 -32.10
N SER A 2 -0.95 10.05 -33.18
CA SER A 2 -0.38 10.05 -34.55
C SER A 2 0.10 11.40 -35.10
N GLN A 3 -0.29 12.52 -34.48
CA GLN A 3 0.10 13.88 -34.85
C GLN A 3 0.84 14.63 -33.71
N VAL A 4 1.10 13.96 -32.58
CA VAL A 4 1.79 14.56 -31.44
C VAL A 4 3.28 14.34 -31.65
N LYS A 5 4.05 15.43 -31.70
CA LYS A 5 5.52 15.39 -31.79
C LYS A 5 6.10 15.89 -30.47
N PHE A 6 6.96 15.09 -29.86
CA PHE A 6 7.76 15.52 -28.71
C PHE A 6 9.14 15.92 -29.18
N GLU A 7 9.67 16.99 -28.62
CA GLU A 7 11.00 17.46 -28.93
C GLU A 7 12.03 16.37 -28.54
N GLY A 8 12.87 15.98 -29.50
CA GLY A 8 13.87 14.90 -29.32
C GLY A 8 13.37 13.47 -29.55
N ILE A 9 12.11 13.27 -29.98
CA ILE A 9 11.58 11.94 -30.34
C ILE A 9 11.05 11.96 -31.78
N ASP A 10 11.80 11.37 -32.71
CA ASP A 10 11.48 11.29 -34.14
C ASP A 10 10.67 10.02 -34.53
N GLU A 11 10.31 9.20 -33.54
CA GLU A 11 9.63 7.91 -33.74
C GLU A 11 8.11 8.07 -33.87
N ASP A 12 7.49 7.12 -34.56
CA ASP A 12 6.03 7.02 -34.64
C ASP A 12 5.46 6.52 -33.32
N LEU A 13 4.76 7.42 -32.60
CA LEU A 13 4.22 7.20 -31.26
C LEU A 13 2.85 6.54 -31.25
N THR A 14 2.45 5.91 -32.35
CA THR A 14 1.30 5.01 -32.36
C THR A 14 1.63 3.68 -31.67
N ALA A 15 0.62 3.01 -31.13
CA ALA A 15 0.80 1.78 -30.35
C ALA A 15 1.31 0.52 -31.09
N PRO A 16 1.45 0.43 -32.44
CA PRO A 16 2.04 -0.75 -33.07
C PRO A 16 3.49 -1.04 -32.66
N ARG A 17 4.22 -0.01 -32.22
CA ARG A 17 5.66 -0.11 -31.86
C ARG A 17 5.98 0.38 -30.45
N THR A 18 5.21 1.35 -29.93
CA THR A 18 5.47 1.96 -28.63
C THR A 18 4.25 1.82 -27.72
N PRO A 19 4.31 1.09 -26.60
CA PRO A 19 3.13 0.83 -25.79
C PRO A 19 2.74 2.05 -24.94
N TRP A 20 1.74 2.81 -25.40
CA TRP A 20 1.18 3.94 -24.66
C TRP A 20 -0.06 3.55 -23.87
N ILE A 21 -0.14 4.02 -22.62
CA ILE A 21 -1.32 3.86 -21.76
C ILE A 21 -2.03 5.21 -21.63
N TYR A 22 -3.32 5.27 -21.97
CA TYR A 22 -4.14 6.46 -21.74
C TYR A 22 -4.75 6.41 -20.34
N TYR A 23 -4.46 7.37 -19.48
CA TYR A 23 -4.96 7.43 -18.11
C TYR A 23 -5.84 8.67 -17.89
N GLY A 24 -6.91 8.53 -17.11
CA GLY A 24 -7.73 9.65 -16.67
C GLY A 24 -8.59 9.32 -15.45
N GLY A 25 -8.95 10.37 -14.70
CA GLY A 25 -9.87 10.36 -13.56
C GLY A 25 -11.21 11.02 -13.88
N SER A 26 -12.33 10.57 -13.31
CA SER A 26 -13.66 11.19 -13.49
C SER A 26 -14.04 11.28 -14.98
N TYR A 27 -14.42 12.46 -15.48
CA TYR A 27 -14.68 12.71 -16.90
C TYR A 27 -13.52 12.28 -17.82
N ALA A 28 -12.27 12.57 -17.44
CA ALA A 28 -11.11 12.14 -18.22
C ALA A 28 -10.95 10.60 -18.21
N GLY A 29 -11.39 9.93 -17.13
CA GLY A 29 -11.46 8.48 -17.04
C GLY A 29 -12.49 7.89 -18.01
N ALA A 30 -13.67 8.50 -18.11
CA ALA A 30 -14.65 8.12 -19.12
C ALA A 30 -14.10 8.29 -20.54
N ARG A 31 -13.39 9.41 -20.81
CA ARG A 31 -12.71 9.62 -22.09
C ARG A 31 -11.58 8.61 -22.35
N ALA A 32 -10.89 8.12 -21.31
CA ALA A 32 -9.90 7.05 -21.43
C ALA A 32 -10.55 5.73 -21.90
N ALA A 33 -11.70 5.37 -21.32
CA ALA A 33 -12.48 4.21 -21.74
C ALA A 33 -12.98 4.37 -23.19
N HIS A 34 -13.57 5.52 -23.52
CA HIS A 34 -14.05 5.83 -24.88
C HIS A 34 -12.92 5.79 -25.91
N MET A 35 -11.73 6.30 -25.58
CA MET A 35 -10.55 6.23 -26.44
C MET A 35 -10.21 4.78 -26.78
N LYS A 36 -10.26 3.87 -25.80
CA LYS A 36 -9.95 2.47 -26.03
C LYS A 36 -11.01 1.75 -26.88
N ILE A 37 -12.28 2.15 -26.78
CA ILE A 37 -13.39 1.60 -27.57
C ILE A 37 -13.36 2.11 -29.01
N LEU A 38 -13.22 3.42 -29.19
CA LEU A 38 -13.30 4.07 -30.50
C LEU A 38 -12.00 3.93 -31.30
N TYR A 39 -10.86 3.88 -30.62
CA TYR A 39 -9.54 3.90 -31.24
C TYR A 39 -8.60 2.85 -30.61
N PRO A 40 -8.94 1.55 -30.67
CA PRO A 40 -8.24 0.49 -29.93
C PRO A 40 -6.76 0.35 -30.30
N ASP A 41 -6.37 0.78 -31.51
CA ASP A 41 -5.00 0.65 -32.02
C ASP A 41 -4.13 1.90 -31.78
N LEU A 42 -4.72 3.02 -31.32
CA LEU A 42 -3.94 4.23 -31.03
C LEU A 42 -3.20 4.15 -29.70
N VAL A 43 -3.70 3.36 -28.75
CA VAL A 43 -3.12 3.17 -27.41
C VAL A 43 -3.05 1.68 -27.08
N PHE A 44 -1.96 1.27 -26.44
CA PHE A 44 -1.74 -0.11 -26.03
C PHE A 44 -2.79 -0.55 -25.00
N GLY A 45 -3.13 0.34 -24.06
CA GLY A 45 -4.18 0.16 -23.07
C GLY A 45 -4.71 1.49 -22.56
N ALA A 46 -5.72 1.42 -21.71
CA ALA A 46 -6.28 2.58 -21.03
C ALA A 46 -6.65 2.25 -19.59
N ILE A 47 -6.59 3.26 -18.72
CA ILE A 47 -7.00 3.18 -17.33
C ILE A 47 -8.05 4.27 -17.12
N ALA A 48 -9.29 3.85 -16.87
CA ALA A 48 -10.40 4.70 -16.52
C ALA A 48 -10.58 4.65 -15.00
N SER A 49 -10.05 5.65 -14.31
CA SER A 49 -10.20 5.81 -12.88
C SER A 49 -11.43 6.67 -12.57
N SER A 50 -12.29 6.27 -11.63
CA SER A 50 -13.54 6.99 -11.34
C SER A 50 -14.33 7.30 -12.61
N GLY A 51 -14.29 6.38 -13.59
CA GLY A 51 -14.62 6.67 -14.97
C GLY A 51 -16.13 6.73 -15.18
N VAL A 52 -16.69 7.94 -15.13
CA VAL A 52 -18.15 8.19 -15.27
C VAL A 52 -18.61 7.88 -16.69
N THR A 53 -18.80 6.60 -17.01
CA THR A 53 -19.13 6.13 -18.37
C THR A 53 -20.63 6.01 -18.61
N HIS A 54 -21.42 6.03 -17.54
CA HIS A 54 -22.87 6.17 -17.58
C HIS A 54 -23.24 7.64 -17.44
N ALA A 55 -23.71 8.27 -18.51
CA ALA A 55 -24.35 9.57 -18.48
C ALA A 55 -25.80 9.46 -17.99
N VAL A 56 -26.19 10.34 -17.06
CA VAL A 56 -27.51 10.38 -16.44
C VAL A 56 -27.96 11.82 -16.26
N LEU A 57 -29.26 12.12 -16.35
CA LEU A 57 -29.74 13.48 -16.19
C LEU A 57 -29.60 13.99 -14.74
N SER A 58 -30.11 13.24 -13.77
CA SER A 58 -30.01 13.54 -12.33
C SER A 58 -28.99 12.62 -11.68
N ASN A 59 -28.07 13.18 -10.89
CA ASN A 59 -27.08 12.44 -10.13
C ASN A 59 -27.24 12.73 -8.62
N TRP A 60 -28.45 12.49 -8.11
CA TRP A 60 -28.73 12.67 -6.67
C TRP A 60 -27.97 11.65 -5.81
N GLU A 61 -27.63 10.49 -6.38
CA GLU A 61 -26.86 9.44 -5.71
C GLU A 61 -25.46 9.90 -5.31
N TYR A 62 -24.93 10.97 -5.93
CA TYR A 62 -23.69 11.60 -5.51
C TYR A 62 -23.69 11.93 -4.01
N TYR A 63 -24.78 12.56 -3.54
CA TYR A 63 -24.94 12.92 -2.14
C TYR A 63 -25.37 11.74 -1.27
N GLU A 64 -26.00 10.72 -1.84
CA GLU A 64 -26.36 9.49 -1.14
C GLU A 64 -25.13 8.68 -0.74
N VAL A 65 -24.11 8.61 -1.61
CA VAL A 65 -22.82 7.99 -1.28
C VAL A 65 -22.19 8.69 -0.08
N ILE A 66 -22.15 10.03 -0.10
CA ILE A 66 -21.60 10.83 1.01
C ILE A 66 -22.39 10.59 2.31
N ARG A 67 -23.72 10.61 2.25
CA ARG A 67 -24.60 10.38 3.40
C ARG A 67 -24.36 9.01 4.04
N LYS A 68 -24.25 7.96 3.23
CA LYS A 68 -24.03 6.59 3.71
C LYS A 68 -22.61 6.37 4.26
N ALA A 69 -21.62 7.07 3.72
CA ALA A 69 -20.20 6.85 4.02
C ALA A 69 -19.63 7.79 5.09
N ALA A 70 -20.24 8.96 5.31
CA ALA A 70 -19.81 9.87 6.36
C ALA A 70 -19.98 9.25 7.76
N ASP A 71 -19.29 9.82 8.75
CA ASP A 71 -19.51 9.46 10.15
C ASP A 71 -21.02 9.49 10.47
N PRO A 72 -21.59 8.45 11.12
CA PRO A 72 -23.03 8.37 11.35
C PRO A 72 -23.61 9.56 12.12
N ALA A 73 -22.86 10.14 13.06
CA ALA A 73 -23.32 11.34 13.78
C ALA A 73 -23.29 12.57 12.87
N CYS A 74 -22.24 12.72 12.05
CA CYS A 74 -22.19 13.77 11.04
C CYS A 74 -23.36 13.69 10.04
N SER A 75 -23.63 12.50 9.49
CA SER A 75 -24.75 12.30 8.57
C SER A 75 -26.08 12.64 9.24
N ALA A 76 -26.30 12.19 10.48
CA ALA A 76 -27.52 12.50 11.22
C ALA A 76 -27.68 14.01 11.48
N HIS A 77 -26.60 14.72 11.79
CA HIS A 77 -26.59 16.17 11.95
C HIS A 77 -26.91 16.90 10.63
N LEU A 78 -26.35 16.46 9.51
CA LEU A 78 -26.65 17.01 8.18
C LEU A 78 -28.11 16.79 7.79
N GLU A 79 -28.62 15.57 7.93
CA GLU A 79 -30.02 15.24 7.63
C GLU A 79 -30.99 16.09 8.47
N ASN A 80 -30.70 16.23 9.77
CA ASN A 80 -31.47 17.08 10.67
C ASN A 80 -31.38 18.56 10.29
N ALA A 81 -30.18 19.07 10.00
CA ALA A 81 -29.98 20.47 9.70
C ALA A 81 -30.70 20.88 8.40
N ILE A 82 -30.55 20.07 7.35
CA ILE A 82 -31.20 20.31 6.06
C ILE A 82 -32.73 20.20 6.17
N THR A 83 -33.24 19.20 6.89
CA THR A 83 -34.69 19.05 7.09
C THR A 83 -35.26 20.21 7.91
N THR A 84 -34.52 20.70 8.91
CA THR A 84 -34.90 21.86 9.70
C THR A 84 -34.92 23.13 8.84
N VAL A 85 -33.88 23.37 8.05
CA VAL A 85 -33.82 24.51 7.12
C VAL A 85 -34.98 24.46 6.12
N ASP A 86 -35.23 23.31 5.48
CA ASP A 86 -36.35 23.14 4.55
C ASP A 86 -37.73 23.35 5.19
N THR A 87 -37.84 23.10 6.50
CA THR A 87 -39.07 23.33 7.27
C THR A 87 -39.23 24.82 7.58
N LEU A 88 -38.17 25.47 8.07
CA LEU A 88 -38.19 26.90 8.39
C LEU A 88 -38.46 27.76 7.16
N LEU A 89 -37.92 27.40 5.99
CA LEU A 89 -38.17 28.09 4.72
C LEU A 89 -39.64 28.02 4.27
N GLN A 90 -40.47 27.13 4.81
CA GLN A 90 -41.91 27.11 4.48
C GLN A 90 -42.69 28.23 5.16
N PHE A 91 -42.12 28.85 6.20
CA PHE A 91 -42.76 29.92 6.96
C PHE A 91 -42.18 31.28 6.53
N PRO A 92 -42.96 32.17 5.89
CA PRO A 92 -42.47 33.45 5.38
C PRO A 92 -41.72 34.30 6.42
N VAL A 93 -42.19 34.30 7.68
CA VAL A 93 -41.57 35.06 8.78
C VAL A 93 -40.19 34.51 9.18
N LEU A 94 -39.94 33.21 8.97
CA LEU A 94 -38.69 32.55 9.36
C LEU A 94 -37.66 32.47 8.24
N LYS A 95 -38.04 32.78 6.98
CA LYS A 95 -37.12 32.77 5.83
C LYS A 95 -35.92 33.68 6.03
N ASP A 96 -36.17 34.95 6.33
CA ASP A 96 -35.10 35.93 6.50
C ASP A 96 -34.27 35.62 7.74
N VAL A 97 -34.91 35.10 8.79
CA VAL A 97 -34.24 34.70 10.04
C VAL A 97 -33.27 33.54 9.80
N VAL A 98 -33.71 32.47 9.11
CA VAL A 98 -32.84 31.33 8.84
C VAL A 98 -31.72 31.71 7.86
N LYS A 99 -31.99 32.53 6.83
CA LYS A 99 -30.92 33.01 5.94
C LYS A 99 -29.92 33.89 6.68
N ALA A 100 -30.38 34.78 7.56
CA ALA A 100 -29.52 35.64 8.38
C ALA A 100 -28.63 34.83 9.32
N LEU A 101 -29.13 33.73 9.87
CA LEU A 101 -28.35 32.82 10.71
C LEU A 101 -27.08 32.33 9.98
N PHE A 102 -27.19 32.02 8.69
CA PHE A 102 -26.08 31.58 7.83
C PHE A 102 -25.29 32.75 7.22
N GLY A 103 -25.66 34.00 7.49
CA GLY A 103 -25.06 35.18 6.86
C GLY A 103 -25.48 35.40 5.41
N LEU A 104 -26.56 34.76 4.96
CA LEU A 104 -27.02 34.71 3.57
C LEU A 104 -28.34 35.46 3.33
N HIS A 105 -28.74 36.35 4.24
CA HIS A 105 -30.01 37.09 4.19
C HIS A 105 -30.23 37.96 2.95
N GLU A 106 -29.18 38.37 2.24
CA GLU A 106 -29.32 39.14 1.00
C GLU A 106 -29.85 38.28 -0.16
N LEU A 107 -29.73 36.94 -0.07
CA LEU A 107 -30.20 36.02 -1.11
C LEU A 107 -31.72 36.02 -1.20
N LYS A 108 -32.22 36.56 -2.31
CA LYS A 108 -33.67 36.69 -2.56
C LYS A 108 -34.34 35.34 -2.78
N HIS A 109 -33.63 34.42 -3.42
CA HIS A 109 -34.18 33.13 -3.83
C HIS A 109 -33.74 32.03 -2.85
N ASP A 110 -34.68 31.17 -2.47
CA ASP A 110 -34.44 30.13 -1.46
C ASP A 110 -33.54 29.01 -2.00
N ASP A 111 -33.59 28.75 -3.32
CA ASP A 111 -32.74 27.79 -4.03
C ASP A 111 -31.27 28.23 -4.10
N ASP A 112 -31.00 29.53 -4.29
CA ASP A 112 -29.64 30.10 -4.14
C ASP A 112 -29.13 30.00 -2.71
N PHE A 113 -30.00 30.19 -1.71
CA PHE A 113 -29.61 30.01 -0.33
C PHE A 113 -29.21 28.56 -0.03
N VAL A 114 -30.02 27.59 -0.44
CA VAL A 114 -29.73 26.19 -0.14
C VAL A 114 -28.61 25.60 -0.99
N SER A 115 -28.31 26.17 -2.18
CA SER A 115 -27.18 25.72 -3.00
C SER A 115 -25.83 26.02 -2.35
N VAL A 116 -25.72 27.11 -1.59
CA VAL A 116 -24.52 27.39 -0.78
C VAL A 116 -24.28 26.31 0.27
N LEU A 117 -25.35 25.67 0.78
CA LEU A 117 -25.25 24.61 1.78
C LEU A 117 -24.70 23.30 1.20
N GLU A 118 -24.73 23.10 -0.11
CA GLU A 118 -24.09 21.95 -0.75
C GLU A 118 -22.56 22.06 -0.73
N GLY A 119 -22.01 23.28 -0.66
CA GLY A 119 -20.58 23.57 -0.83
C GLY A 119 -19.63 22.66 -0.03
N PRO A 120 -19.82 22.51 1.30
CA PRO A 120 -18.97 21.66 2.12
C PRO A 120 -18.98 20.17 1.70
N LEU A 121 -20.06 19.68 1.10
CA LEU A 121 -20.16 18.29 0.63
C LEU A 121 -19.21 18.02 -0.55
N GLY A 122 -18.90 19.05 -1.35
CA GLY A 122 -17.93 18.96 -2.43
C GLY A 122 -16.52 18.56 -1.97
N ALA A 123 -16.16 18.90 -0.72
CA ALA A 123 -14.86 18.53 -0.14
C ALA A 123 -14.68 17.01 -0.01
N TRP A 124 -15.76 16.22 -0.03
CA TRP A 124 -15.69 14.76 -0.03
C TRP A 124 -14.88 14.22 -1.22
N GLN A 125 -15.02 14.84 -2.40
CA GLN A 125 -14.32 14.43 -3.61
C GLN A 125 -12.79 14.60 -3.49
N SER A 126 -12.33 15.47 -2.59
CA SER A 126 -10.92 15.73 -2.32
C SER A 126 -10.32 14.77 -1.29
N LYS A 127 -11.09 13.80 -0.78
CA LYS A 127 -10.55 12.75 0.08
C LYS A 127 -9.59 11.86 -0.72
N ASN A 128 -8.40 11.68 -0.16
CA ASN A 128 -7.39 10.79 -0.71
C ASN A 128 -6.78 9.98 0.44
N TRP A 129 -6.36 8.77 0.12
CA TRP A 129 -5.68 7.85 1.04
C TRP A 129 -4.24 8.26 1.32
N ASP A 130 -3.62 8.96 0.37
CA ASP A 130 -2.34 9.60 0.59
C ASP A 130 -2.58 10.96 1.28
N PRO A 131 -2.19 11.10 2.56
CA PRO A 131 -2.37 12.35 3.30
C PRO A 131 -1.54 13.51 2.72
N ALA A 132 -0.55 13.25 1.85
CA ALA A 132 0.22 14.30 1.19
C ALA A 132 -0.58 15.05 0.11
N VAL A 133 -1.62 14.42 -0.45
CA VAL A 133 -2.46 14.99 -1.52
C VAL A 133 -3.96 14.99 -1.22
N GLY A 134 -4.37 14.39 -0.10
CA GLY A 134 -5.75 14.39 0.38
C GLY A 134 -6.15 15.64 1.17
N SER A 135 -7.44 15.88 1.31
CA SER A 135 -8.00 16.96 2.12
C SER A 135 -8.82 16.42 3.31
N THR A 136 -8.60 17.00 4.48
CA THR A 136 -9.38 16.78 5.72
C THR A 136 -10.59 17.72 5.83
N SER A 137 -10.83 18.59 4.84
CA SER A 137 -11.82 19.66 4.94
C SER A 137 -13.25 19.17 5.22
N PHE A 138 -13.64 18.02 4.65
CA PHE A 138 -14.94 17.42 4.96
C PHE A 138 -15.00 16.90 6.40
N ASP A 139 -13.91 16.31 6.90
CA ASP A 139 -13.86 15.77 8.26
C ASP A 139 -13.88 16.91 9.29
N GLU A 140 -13.16 18.00 9.04
CA GLU A 140 -13.20 19.24 9.83
C GLU A 140 -14.60 19.87 9.84
N PHE A 141 -15.29 19.85 8.69
CA PHE A 141 -16.68 20.28 8.60
C PHE A 141 -17.59 19.38 9.46
N CYS A 142 -17.47 18.06 9.35
CA CYS A 142 -18.22 17.13 10.19
C CYS A 142 -17.97 17.34 11.69
N GLU A 143 -16.71 17.50 12.09
CA GLU A 143 -16.35 17.81 13.47
C GLU A 143 -17.00 19.12 13.95
N SER A 144 -17.06 20.13 13.08
CA SER A 144 -17.70 21.41 13.40
C SER A 144 -19.18 21.25 13.73
N LEU A 145 -19.91 20.39 13.01
CA LEU A 145 -21.34 20.13 13.26
C LEU A 145 -21.58 19.49 14.63
N SER A 146 -20.68 18.62 15.07
CA SER A 146 -20.80 17.86 16.31
C SER A 146 -20.34 18.61 17.56
N LYS A 147 -19.76 19.82 17.42
CA LYS A 147 -19.27 20.61 18.58
C LYS A 147 -20.43 21.00 19.51
N PRO A 148 -20.46 20.55 20.77
CA PRO A 148 -21.54 20.87 21.68
C PRO A 148 -21.58 22.38 21.98
N VAL A 149 -22.78 22.96 21.98
CA VAL A 149 -23.01 24.33 22.43
C VAL A 149 -23.29 24.29 23.94
N GLY A 150 -22.34 24.78 24.75
CA GLY A 150 -22.46 24.75 26.21
C GLY A 150 -21.73 23.57 26.84
N ALA A 151 -22.45 22.70 27.56
CA ALA A 151 -21.84 21.62 28.33
C ALA A 151 -21.38 20.44 27.42
N PRO A 152 -20.20 19.81 27.67
CA PRO A 152 -19.62 18.81 26.75
C PRO A 152 -20.51 17.58 26.49
N HIS A 153 -21.35 17.20 27.45
CA HIS A 153 -22.21 16.01 27.34
C HIS A 153 -23.39 16.19 26.37
N ILE A 154 -23.74 17.43 26.00
CA ILE A 154 -24.87 17.73 25.12
C ILE A 154 -24.68 17.12 23.73
N GLY A 155 -23.43 17.02 23.25
CA GLY A 155 -23.11 16.45 21.93
C GLY A 155 -23.47 14.97 21.80
N ALA A 156 -23.46 14.22 22.91
CA ALA A 156 -23.78 12.79 22.94
C ALA A 156 -25.29 12.49 23.08
N LEU A 157 -26.13 13.51 23.28
CA LEU A 157 -27.57 13.33 23.43
C LEU A 157 -28.25 13.06 22.07
N PRO A 158 -29.36 12.30 22.03
CA PRO A 158 -30.09 12.04 20.79
C PRO A 158 -30.67 13.33 20.20
N ILE A 159 -30.72 13.43 18.87
CA ILE A 159 -31.35 14.56 18.16
C ILE A 159 -32.80 14.73 18.63
N GLY A 160 -33.18 15.98 18.93
CA GLY A 160 -34.50 16.33 19.49
C GLY A 160 -34.57 16.37 21.02
N HIS A 161 -33.49 16.04 21.74
CA HIS A 161 -33.41 16.24 23.19
C HIS A 161 -33.47 17.73 23.57
N GLU A 162 -34.21 18.09 24.63
CA GLU A 162 -34.44 19.50 25.01
C GLU A 162 -33.16 20.30 25.21
N ASP A 163 -32.15 19.71 25.85
CA ASP A 163 -30.83 20.34 26.08
C ASP A 163 -30.01 20.60 24.80
N ARG A 164 -30.40 20.03 23.64
CA ARG A 164 -29.78 20.31 22.34
C ARG A 164 -30.43 21.48 21.61
N LEU A 165 -31.59 21.92 22.09
CA LEU A 165 -32.43 22.90 21.41
C LEU A 165 -32.06 24.32 21.81
N VAL A 166 -31.84 25.17 20.82
CA VAL A 166 -31.59 26.61 20.98
C VAL A 166 -32.74 27.39 20.37
N THR A 167 -33.21 28.39 21.10
CA THR A 167 -34.28 29.29 20.64
C THR A 167 -33.80 30.16 19.48
N LEU A 168 -34.51 30.12 18.35
CA LEU A 168 -34.23 30.91 17.16
C LEU A 168 -35.04 32.22 17.17
N LEU A 169 -36.37 32.13 17.31
CA LEU A 169 -37.30 33.25 17.41
C LEU A 169 -38.56 32.80 18.16
N ASP A 170 -39.01 33.58 19.15
CA ASP A 170 -40.15 33.24 20.02
C ASP A 170 -40.06 31.81 20.59
N ASP A 171 -41.07 30.96 20.36
CA ASP A 171 -41.11 29.56 20.82
C ASP A 171 -40.46 28.57 19.82
N GLN A 172 -39.91 29.04 18.69
CA GLN A 172 -39.24 28.18 17.72
C GLN A 172 -37.83 27.81 18.18
N LYS A 173 -37.58 26.51 18.31
CA LYS A 173 -36.28 25.96 18.69
C LYS A 173 -35.68 25.12 17.59
N ILE A 174 -34.35 25.17 17.46
CA ILE A 174 -33.58 24.40 16.50
C ILE A 174 -32.46 23.64 17.22
N ASP A 175 -32.05 22.50 16.67
CA ASP A 175 -30.90 21.77 17.20
C ASP A 175 -29.59 22.55 16.97
N PHE A 176 -28.64 22.44 17.90
CA PHE A 176 -27.35 23.14 17.79
C PHE A 176 -26.57 22.81 16.49
N SER A 177 -26.81 21.63 15.88
CA SER A 177 -26.20 21.27 14.60
C SER A 177 -26.52 22.27 13.48
N VAL A 178 -27.72 22.88 13.50
CA VAL A 178 -28.12 23.94 12.55
C VAL A 178 -27.29 25.20 12.78
N LEU A 179 -27.05 25.56 14.03
CA LEU A 179 -26.22 26.72 14.39
C LEU A 179 -24.76 26.51 13.98
N ASN A 180 -24.22 25.33 14.24
CA ASN A 180 -22.85 24.99 13.87
C ASN A 180 -22.66 24.99 12.35
N PHE A 181 -23.63 24.45 11.60
CA PHE A 181 -23.60 24.52 10.14
C PHE A 181 -23.63 25.98 9.67
N ALA A 182 -24.53 26.79 10.22
CA ALA A 182 -24.59 28.21 9.90
C ALA A 182 -23.30 28.96 10.22
N GLN A 183 -22.66 28.65 11.35
CA GLN A 183 -21.35 29.18 11.69
C GLN A 183 -20.28 28.77 10.68
N TRP A 184 -20.25 27.50 10.28
CA TRP A 184 -19.30 27.01 9.29
C TRP A 184 -19.45 27.73 7.95
N VAL A 185 -20.68 27.89 7.45
CA VAL A 185 -20.97 28.61 6.20
C VAL A 185 -20.56 30.08 6.28
N ARG A 186 -20.80 30.75 7.41
CA ARG A 186 -20.35 32.13 7.60
C ARG A 186 -18.84 32.28 7.51
N GLU A 187 -18.10 31.39 8.18
CA GLU A 187 -16.63 31.49 8.24
C GLU A 187 -15.96 31.03 6.94
N ASN A 188 -16.50 30.01 6.27
CA ASN A 188 -15.82 29.34 5.15
C ASN A 188 -16.39 29.68 3.77
N ALA A 189 -17.59 30.26 3.67
CA ALA A 189 -18.17 30.70 2.39
C ALA A 189 -18.43 32.20 2.36
N VAL A 190 -19.20 32.73 3.32
CA VAL A 190 -19.63 34.15 3.30
C VAL A 190 -18.46 35.10 3.53
N LYS A 191 -17.65 34.85 4.55
CA LYS A 191 -16.51 35.72 4.90
C LYS A 191 -15.47 35.84 3.78
N PRO A 192 -15.04 34.75 3.11
CA PRO A 192 -14.19 34.85 1.92
C PRO A 192 -14.80 35.67 0.79
N CYS A 193 -16.11 35.52 0.52
CA CYS A 193 -16.83 36.33 -0.47
C CYS A 193 -16.77 37.84 -0.12
N LEU A 194 -17.11 38.21 1.11
CA LEU A 194 -17.08 39.61 1.55
C LEU A 194 -15.67 40.21 1.54
N ALA A 195 -14.64 39.40 1.78
CA ALA A 195 -13.23 39.82 1.69
C ALA A 195 -12.81 40.22 0.27
N LEU A 196 -13.55 39.80 -0.76
CA LEU A 196 -13.36 40.22 -2.16
C LEU A 196 -14.14 41.50 -2.52
N ASN A 197 -14.73 42.19 -1.54
CA ASN A 197 -15.62 43.35 -1.72
C ASN A 197 -16.84 43.05 -2.61
N MET A 198 -17.30 41.80 -2.63
CA MET A 198 -18.53 41.38 -3.29
C MET A 198 -19.67 41.29 -2.27
N THR A 199 -20.89 41.57 -2.72
CA THR A 199 -22.12 41.29 -1.96
C THR A 199 -22.43 39.81 -1.96
N VAL A 200 -23.28 39.35 -1.04
CA VAL A 200 -23.68 37.94 -0.97
C VAL A 200 -24.44 37.53 -2.24
N GLU A 201 -25.31 38.41 -2.76
CA GLU A 201 -26.04 38.19 -4.01
C GLU A 201 -25.09 38.09 -5.22
N GLU A 202 -24.01 38.88 -5.27
CA GLU A 202 -23.01 38.80 -6.36
C GLU A 202 -22.19 37.51 -6.32
N CYS A 203 -21.95 36.95 -5.12
CA CYS A 203 -21.19 35.70 -4.98
C CYS A 203 -22.03 34.46 -5.27
N PHE A 204 -23.26 34.42 -4.77
CA PHE A 204 -24.05 33.19 -4.72
C PHE A 204 -25.40 33.26 -5.43
N GLY A 205 -25.87 34.46 -5.79
CA GLY A 205 -27.10 34.65 -6.53
C GLY A 205 -26.97 34.16 -7.97
N THR A 206 -27.97 33.45 -8.48
CA THR A 206 -27.93 32.86 -9.83
C THR A 206 -29.00 33.42 -10.78
N TYR A 207 -29.81 34.39 -10.34
CA TYR A 207 -30.92 34.96 -11.12
C TYR A 207 -30.55 36.17 -11.97
N ASN A 208 -29.31 36.66 -11.88
CA ASN A 208 -28.81 37.69 -12.77
C ASN A 208 -28.12 37.07 -14.00
N ASP A 209 -28.88 36.83 -15.08
CA ASP A 209 -28.37 36.19 -16.31
C ASP A 209 -27.12 36.87 -16.89
N THR A 210 -26.95 38.18 -16.68
CA THR A 210 -25.81 38.93 -17.24
C THR A 210 -24.46 38.40 -16.76
N GLN A 211 -24.40 37.79 -15.57
CA GLN A 211 -23.16 37.24 -15.01
C GLN A 211 -22.64 36.02 -15.79
N TYR A 212 -23.49 35.38 -16.60
CA TYR A 212 -23.15 34.19 -17.39
C TYR A 212 -22.92 34.48 -18.87
N THR A 213 -22.89 35.76 -19.26
CA THR A 213 -22.73 36.17 -20.68
C THR A 213 -21.27 36.23 -21.14
N ASN A 214 -20.31 36.28 -20.22
CA ASN A 214 -18.89 36.34 -20.57
C ASN A 214 -18.43 35.01 -21.18
N THR A 215 -17.86 35.06 -22.39
CA THR A 215 -17.37 33.89 -23.15
C THR A 215 -15.85 33.89 -23.34
N SER A 216 -15.12 34.70 -22.58
CA SER A 216 -13.65 34.70 -22.58
C SER A 216 -13.08 33.33 -22.22
N LEU A 217 -11.89 33.00 -22.72
CA LEU A 217 -11.16 31.78 -22.37
C LEU A 217 -10.82 31.69 -20.87
N THR A 218 -10.89 32.80 -20.14
CA THR A 218 -10.74 32.83 -18.68
C THR A 218 -11.93 32.23 -17.92
N GLN A 219 -13.04 31.95 -18.61
CA GLN A 219 -14.24 31.35 -18.02
C GLN A 219 -14.16 29.82 -18.07
N GLU A 220 -13.17 29.24 -17.39
CA GLU A 220 -12.84 27.82 -17.46
C GLU A 220 -14.00 26.90 -17.02
N TRP A 221 -14.85 27.36 -16.09
CA TRP A 221 -16.06 26.66 -15.65
C TRP A 221 -17.04 26.33 -16.78
N ARG A 222 -17.07 27.16 -17.84
CA ARG A 222 -17.98 26.97 -18.98
C ARG A 222 -17.69 25.70 -19.76
N LEU A 223 -16.44 25.24 -19.77
CA LEU A 223 -16.05 24.06 -20.54
C LEU A 223 -16.73 22.81 -20.01
N TRP A 224 -16.70 22.60 -18.69
CA TRP A 224 -17.39 21.48 -18.05
C TRP A 224 -18.91 21.64 -18.13
N GLN A 225 -19.42 22.84 -17.82
CA GLN A 225 -20.86 23.11 -17.89
C GLN A 225 -21.41 22.81 -19.30
N PHE A 226 -20.68 23.16 -20.35
CA PHE A 226 -21.09 22.86 -21.73
C PHE A 226 -21.23 21.34 -21.97
N GLN A 227 -20.29 20.52 -21.48
CA GLN A 227 -20.37 19.05 -21.61
C GLN A 227 -21.62 18.50 -20.91
N VAL A 228 -21.84 18.92 -19.66
CA VAL A 228 -23.01 18.56 -18.84
C VAL A 228 -24.32 18.95 -19.53
N CYS A 229 -24.40 20.16 -20.09
CA CYS A 229 -25.60 20.65 -20.76
C CYS A 229 -25.89 20.01 -22.12
N THR A 230 -24.90 19.36 -22.76
CA THR A 230 -25.04 18.84 -24.13
C THR A 230 -25.20 17.34 -24.18
N GLU A 231 -24.31 16.57 -23.55
CA GLU A 231 -24.21 15.13 -23.76
C GLU A 231 -24.10 14.32 -22.46
N TRP A 232 -23.74 14.93 -21.33
CA TRP A 232 -23.41 14.17 -20.11
C TRP A 232 -24.50 14.17 -19.03
N GLY A 233 -25.21 15.29 -18.86
CA GLY A 233 -26.03 15.48 -17.67
C GLY A 233 -25.18 15.56 -16.40
N TYR A 234 -25.52 14.79 -15.38
CA TYR A 234 -24.96 14.84 -14.02
C TYR A 234 -25.40 16.04 -13.20
N PHE A 235 -26.64 16.48 -13.38
CA PHE A 235 -27.20 17.52 -12.53
C PHE A 235 -27.41 16.97 -11.12
N SER A 236 -26.66 17.48 -10.15
CA SER A 236 -26.82 17.16 -8.75
C SER A 236 -28.14 17.76 -8.25
N THR A 237 -29.02 16.91 -7.72
CA THR A 237 -30.33 17.30 -7.21
C THR A 237 -30.63 16.57 -5.91
N ALA A 238 -31.71 16.96 -5.23
CA ALA A 238 -32.28 16.14 -4.18
C ALA A 238 -32.80 14.78 -4.72
N PRO A 239 -32.92 13.75 -3.86
CA PRO A 239 -33.53 12.49 -4.22
C PRO A 239 -34.96 12.68 -4.78
N PRO A 240 -35.36 11.89 -5.79
CA PRO A 240 -36.69 12.00 -6.38
C PRO A 240 -37.82 11.55 -5.44
N ASP A 241 -37.55 10.61 -4.53
CA ASP A 241 -38.49 10.27 -3.45
C ASP A 241 -38.39 11.31 -2.32
N PRO A 242 -39.45 12.09 -2.05
CA PRO A 242 -39.42 13.12 -1.02
C PRO A 242 -39.26 12.57 0.41
N ASN A 243 -39.49 11.27 0.63
CA ASN A 243 -39.31 10.61 1.92
C ASN A 243 -37.92 9.99 2.10
N HIS A 244 -37.11 9.96 1.03
CA HIS A 244 -35.75 9.43 1.13
C HIS A 244 -34.87 10.34 2.00
N PRO A 245 -34.08 9.79 2.95
CA PRO A 245 -33.16 10.59 3.77
C PRO A 245 -32.18 11.37 2.91
N ARG A 246 -31.92 12.65 3.22
CA ARG A 246 -31.11 13.53 2.38
C ARG A 246 -30.26 14.50 3.18
N ILE A 247 -29.09 14.81 2.65
CA ILE A 247 -28.15 15.82 3.19
C ILE A 247 -28.07 17.07 2.30
N VAL A 248 -28.99 17.20 1.35
CA VAL A 248 -29.17 18.38 0.50
C VAL A 248 -30.64 18.78 0.48
N SER A 249 -30.93 20.07 0.31
CA SER A 249 -32.30 20.59 0.34
C SER A 249 -33.14 20.07 -0.83
N LYS A 250 -34.44 19.84 -0.57
CA LYS A 250 -35.41 19.47 -1.62
C LYS A 250 -35.65 20.58 -2.66
N LEU A 251 -35.19 21.81 -2.39
CA LEU A 251 -35.30 22.95 -3.32
C LEU A 251 -34.27 22.88 -4.46
N LEU A 252 -33.29 21.99 -4.35
CA LEU A 252 -32.28 21.74 -5.39
C LEU A 252 -32.86 20.81 -6.45
N THR A 253 -33.70 21.41 -7.29
CA THR A 253 -34.47 20.74 -8.33
C THR A 253 -33.72 20.65 -9.65
N MET A 254 -34.22 19.82 -10.58
CA MET A 254 -33.71 19.76 -11.96
C MET A 254 -33.84 21.11 -12.68
N ASP A 255 -34.91 21.88 -12.41
CA ASP A 255 -35.09 23.21 -13.01
C ASP A 255 -34.01 24.20 -12.56
N TYR A 256 -33.64 24.14 -11.27
CA TYR A 256 -32.53 24.92 -10.72
C TYR A 256 -31.19 24.47 -11.33
N ALA A 257 -30.88 23.17 -11.28
CA ALA A 257 -29.60 22.63 -11.72
C ALA A 257 -29.37 22.82 -13.24
N THR A 258 -30.42 22.80 -14.06
CA THR A 258 -30.34 23.04 -15.52
C THR A 258 -30.42 24.52 -15.90
N LYS A 259 -30.74 25.42 -14.96
CA LYS A 259 -30.93 26.85 -15.22
C LYS A 259 -29.71 27.46 -15.91
N LEU A 260 -28.52 27.13 -15.39
CA LEU A 260 -27.25 27.65 -15.90
C LEU A 260 -26.97 27.27 -17.35
N CYS A 261 -27.50 26.13 -17.84
CA CYS A 261 -27.36 25.76 -19.25
C CYS A 261 -28.00 26.78 -20.18
N ARG A 262 -29.19 27.28 -19.82
CA ARG A 262 -29.94 28.27 -20.60
C ARG A 262 -29.30 29.65 -20.50
N GLN A 263 -28.82 30.01 -19.32
CA GLN A 263 -28.20 31.33 -19.06
C GLN A 263 -26.83 31.45 -19.71
N ALA A 264 -25.98 30.42 -19.57
CA ALA A 264 -24.63 30.45 -20.09
C ALA A 264 -24.60 30.24 -21.61
N PHE A 265 -25.44 29.37 -22.18
CA PHE A 265 -25.35 28.97 -23.58
C PHE A 265 -26.61 29.29 -24.38
N PRO A 266 -26.92 30.58 -24.61
CA PRO A 266 -28.00 30.95 -25.51
C PRO A 266 -27.73 30.43 -26.94
N PRO A 267 -28.77 30.28 -27.79
CA PRO A 267 -28.60 29.76 -29.15
C PRO A 267 -27.53 30.52 -29.94
N GLY A 268 -26.48 29.80 -30.34
CA GLY A 268 -25.35 30.35 -31.08
C GLY A 268 -25.52 30.22 -32.58
N LYS A 269 -24.65 30.91 -33.34
CA LYS A 269 -24.62 30.85 -34.81
C LYS A 269 -24.29 29.45 -35.36
N HIS A 270 -23.41 28.73 -34.67
CA HIS A 270 -22.83 27.46 -35.15
C HIS A 270 -23.33 26.24 -34.37
N PHE A 271 -23.90 26.45 -33.19
CA PHE A 271 -24.33 25.39 -32.31
C PHE A 271 -25.42 25.92 -31.38
N THR A 272 -26.42 25.09 -31.08
CA THR A 272 -27.46 25.37 -30.09
C THR A 272 -27.45 24.24 -29.09
N VAL A 273 -27.21 24.57 -27.81
CA VAL A 273 -27.27 23.60 -26.72
C VAL A 273 -28.70 23.05 -26.65
N PRO A 274 -28.89 21.72 -26.60
CA PRO A 274 -30.22 21.13 -26.57
C PRO A 274 -30.95 21.51 -25.28
N ALA A 275 -32.29 21.45 -25.31
CA ALA A 275 -33.11 21.77 -24.14
C ALA A 275 -32.87 20.83 -22.95
N GLN A 276 -32.44 19.60 -23.24
CA GLN A 276 -31.93 18.61 -22.29
C GLN A 276 -30.72 17.91 -22.89
N PRO A 277 -29.74 17.48 -22.08
CA PRO A 277 -28.59 16.74 -22.58
C PRO A 277 -28.98 15.44 -23.27
N ASP A 278 -28.36 15.14 -24.41
CA ASP A 278 -28.52 13.85 -25.09
C ASP A 278 -27.53 12.82 -24.52
N ILE A 279 -27.90 12.25 -23.37
CA ILE A 279 -27.11 11.24 -22.67
C ILE A 279 -26.92 9.95 -23.47
N SER A 280 -27.72 9.73 -24.52
CA SER A 280 -27.63 8.53 -25.34
C SER A 280 -26.32 8.46 -26.12
N VAL A 281 -25.74 9.62 -26.47
CA VAL A 281 -24.47 9.72 -27.20
C VAL A 281 -23.32 9.10 -26.39
N VAL A 282 -23.27 9.41 -25.10
CA VAL A 282 -22.27 8.85 -24.19
C VAL A 282 -22.56 7.37 -23.91
N ASN A 283 -23.79 7.04 -23.55
CA ASN A 283 -24.17 5.69 -23.15
C ASN A 283 -24.04 4.67 -24.29
N ALA A 284 -24.20 5.10 -25.55
CA ALA A 284 -23.98 4.25 -26.73
C ALA A 284 -22.54 3.70 -26.83
N LEU A 285 -21.56 4.31 -26.14
CA LEU A 285 -20.16 3.86 -26.13
C LEU A 285 -19.90 2.70 -25.16
N GLY A 286 -20.93 2.21 -24.49
CA GLY A 286 -20.87 1.02 -23.65
C GLY A 286 -21.54 1.19 -22.30
N ASP A 287 -21.85 2.43 -21.90
CA ASP A 287 -22.54 2.73 -20.63
C ASP A 287 -21.82 2.04 -19.45
N PHE A 288 -22.55 1.54 -18.46
CA PHE A 288 -22.04 0.63 -17.45
C PHE A 288 -21.24 -0.50 -18.08
N ALA A 289 -21.75 -1.14 -19.13
CA ALA A 289 -21.19 -2.35 -19.75
C ALA A 289 -19.87 -2.15 -20.53
N ILE A 290 -19.33 -0.92 -20.60
CA ILE A 290 -18.12 -0.60 -21.35
C ILE A 290 -16.95 -1.49 -20.93
N ALA A 291 -16.33 -2.15 -21.90
CA ALA A 291 -15.23 -3.09 -21.67
C ALA A 291 -14.42 -3.29 -22.94
N ALA A 292 -13.10 -3.39 -22.79
CA ALA A 292 -12.19 -3.75 -23.86
C ALA A 292 -10.97 -4.46 -23.27
N ASP A 293 -10.25 -5.21 -24.09
CA ASP A 293 -8.95 -5.77 -23.67
C ASP A 293 -7.97 -4.62 -23.42
N ARG A 294 -7.23 -4.73 -22.31
CA ARG A 294 -6.32 -3.71 -21.77
C ARG A 294 -7.01 -2.39 -21.43
N LEU A 295 -8.29 -2.43 -21.11
CA LEU A 295 -9.00 -1.35 -20.43
C LEU A 295 -9.15 -1.73 -18.95
N ALA A 296 -8.51 -0.97 -18.07
CA ALA A 296 -8.71 -1.07 -16.64
C ALA A 296 -9.81 -0.11 -16.20
N ILE A 297 -10.79 -0.59 -15.43
CA ILE A 297 -11.76 0.24 -14.71
C ILE A 297 -11.39 0.20 -13.23
N ILE A 298 -11.19 1.37 -12.62
CA ILE A 298 -10.72 1.49 -11.24
C ILE A 298 -11.52 2.58 -10.53
N ASP A 299 -12.39 2.27 -9.58
CA ASP A 299 -13.22 3.27 -8.89
C ASP A 299 -13.10 3.14 -7.37
N GLY A 300 -13.49 4.17 -6.62
CA GLY A 300 -13.63 4.12 -5.15
C GLY A 300 -14.97 3.54 -4.72
N GLU A 301 -14.99 2.79 -3.62
CA GLU A 301 -16.21 2.29 -2.97
C GLU A 301 -17.04 3.46 -2.45
N VAL A 302 -16.41 4.53 -1.98
CA VAL A 302 -17.10 5.75 -1.52
C VAL A 302 -16.85 6.93 -2.45
N ASP A 303 -16.42 6.64 -3.66
CA ASP A 303 -16.36 7.65 -4.71
C ASP A 303 -17.77 8.15 -4.97
N PRO A 304 -18.06 9.45 -4.78
CA PRO A 304 -19.40 9.98 -4.99
C PRO A 304 -19.83 9.88 -6.45
N TRP A 305 -18.91 9.64 -7.39
CA TRP A 305 -19.22 9.37 -8.79
C TRP A 305 -19.51 7.91 -9.11
N ARG A 306 -19.26 6.96 -8.20
CA ARG A 306 -19.46 5.51 -8.40
C ARG A 306 -20.83 5.14 -9.01
N PRO A 307 -21.96 5.77 -8.66
CA PRO A 307 -23.26 5.47 -9.28
C PRO A 307 -23.28 5.64 -10.81
N CYS A 308 -22.38 6.46 -11.36
CA CYS A 308 -22.23 6.74 -12.79
C CYS A 308 -21.07 5.97 -13.46
N THR A 309 -20.45 5.00 -12.76
CA THR A 309 -19.32 4.21 -13.28
C THR A 309 -19.71 2.74 -13.49
N PRO A 310 -18.88 1.92 -14.16
CA PRO A 310 -19.15 0.49 -14.30
C PRO A 310 -19.20 -0.28 -12.96
N HIS A 311 -18.70 0.28 -11.85
CA HIS A 311 -18.83 -0.27 -10.49
C HIS A 311 -20.09 0.22 -9.75
N SER A 312 -21.02 0.88 -10.44
CA SER A 312 -22.32 1.26 -9.91
C SER A 312 -23.10 0.06 -9.37
N GLU A 313 -23.94 0.29 -8.36
CA GLU A 313 -24.87 -0.74 -7.85
C GLU A 313 -25.91 -1.17 -8.89
N TYR A 314 -26.13 -0.34 -9.91
CA TYR A 314 -26.99 -0.64 -11.05
C TYR A 314 -26.28 -1.44 -12.15
N ALA A 315 -24.95 -1.53 -12.11
CA ALA A 315 -24.15 -2.24 -13.08
C ALA A 315 -24.02 -3.73 -12.73
N LYS A 316 -23.82 -4.57 -13.75
CA LYS A 316 -23.49 -5.97 -13.54
C LYS A 316 -22.02 -6.09 -13.13
N ASP A 317 -21.78 -6.81 -12.04
CA ASP A 317 -20.44 -7.18 -11.59
C ASP A 317 -19.69 -8.00 -12.66
N ARG A 318 -18.35 -7.90 -12.67
CA ARG A 318 -17.49 -8.50 -13.68
C ARG A 318 -16.28 -9.16 -13.04
N LYS A 319 -15.77 -10.17 -13.73
CA LYS A 319 -14.51 -10.80 -13.35
C LYS A 319 -13.38 -9.81 -13.57
N ASP A 320 -12.67 -9.51 -12.48
CA ASP A 320 -11.37 -8.89 -12.54
C ASP A 320 -10.36 -9.86 -13.16
N THR A 321 -9.70 -9.44 -14.23
CA THR A 321 -8.72 -10.25 -14.96
C THR A 321 -7.51 -9.40 -15.36
N ILE A 322 -6.37 -10.05 -15.62
CA ILE A 322 -5.16 -9.37 -16.12
C ILE A 322 -5.46 -8.60 -17.42
N LEU A 323 -6.32 -9.15 -18.29
CA LEU A 323 -6.64 -8.54 -19.59
C LEU A 323 -7.70 -7.44 -19.48
N ARG A 324 -8.59 -7.51 -18.50
CA ARG A 324 -9.65 -6.52 -18.25
C ARG A 324 -9.72 -6.25 -16.74
N PRO A 325 -8.80 -5.44 -16.20
CA PRO A 325 -8.80 -5.14 -14.77
C PRO A 325 -10.08 -4.42 -14.37
N PHE A 326 -10.68 -4.86 -13.27
CA PHE A 326 -11.94 -4.33 -12.76
C PHE A 326 -11.84 -4.22 -11.24
N LYS A 327 -11.41 -3.03 -10.78
CA LYS A 327 -10.97 -2.81 -9.40
C LYS A 327 -11.87 -1.80 -8.70
N LEU A 328 -12.54 -2.22 -7.64
CA LEU A 328 -13.26 -1.32 -6.74
C LEU A 328 -12.46 -1.11 -5.47
N ILE A 329 -12.27 0.15 -5.08
CA ILE A 329 -11.47 0.62 -3.96
C ILE A 329 -12.29 0.82 -2.68
N PRO A 330 -12.45 -0.19 -1.78
CA PRO A 330 -12.94 -0.01 -0.41
C PRO A 330 -12.52 1.27 0.31
N MET A 331 -13.47 1.85 1.05
CA MET A 331 -13.21 2.93 2.00
C MET A 331 -12.90 2.36 3.38
N HIS A 332 -11.63 2.37 3.75
CA HIS A 332 -11.15 2.30 5.12
C HIS A 332 -10.06 3.38 5.25
N THR A 333 -10.17 4.19 6.29
CA THR A 333 -9.28 5.31 6.63
C THR A 333 -7.80 5.00 6.42
N ALA A 334 -7.19 5.38 5.29
CA ALA A 334 -5.79 5.13 4.89
C ALA A 334 -5.29 3.66 4.95
N SER A 335 -5.85 2.78 5.78
CA SER A 335 -5.54 1.37 5.93
C SER A 335 -6.32 0.48 4.96
N ALA A 336 -7.42 0.95 4.33
CA ALA A 336 -8.13 0.15 3.31
C ALA A 336 -7.37 0.02 2.03
N ILE A 337 -6.60 1.03 1.68
CA ILE A 337 -6.10 1.10 0.30
C ILE A 337 -5.00 0.04 0.10
N GLU A 338 -4.43 -0.45 1.21
CA GLU A 338 -3.69 -1.72 1.25
C GLU A 338 -4.58 -2.99 1.20
N THR A 339 -5.78 -2.94 1.81
CA THR A 339 -6.82 -4.00 1.80
C THR A 339 -7.52 -4.18 0.44
N LEU A 340 -7.48 -3.13 -0.37
CA LEU A 340 -8.02 -3.03 -1.71
C LEU A 340 -7.36 -3.93 -2.73
N LEU A 341 -6.03 -3.88 -2.70
CA LEU A 341 -5.17 -4.51 -3.66
C LEU A 341 -5.01 -6.00 -3.31
N SER A 342 -5.71 -6.47 -2.27
CA SER A 342 -5.46 -7.74 -1.61
C SER A 342 -6.69 -8.64 -1.37
N SER A 343 -7.92 -8.40 -1.89
CA SER A 343 -9.01 -9.37 -1.65
C SER A 343 -10.19 -9.43 -2.65
N PRO A 344 -10.72 -10.64 -2.97
CA PRO A 344 -12.05 -10.90 -3.55
C PRO A 344 -13.15 -11.02 -2.44
N PRO A 345 -14.45 -11.23 -2.76
CA PRO A 345 -15.59 -10.56 -2.10
C PRO A 345 -15.99 -11.11 -0.71
N ARG A 346 -16.51 -10.22 0.16
CA ARG A 346 -17.07 -10.55 1.48
C ARG A 346 -18.58 -10.86 1.44
N THR A 347 -18.99 -11.81 2.28
CA THR A 347 -20.30 -11.79 2.94
C THR A 347 -20.18 -12.13 4.44
N SER A 348 -20.92 -11.34 5.23
CA SER A 348 -21.49 -11.55 6.57
C SER A 348 -20.62 -11.50 7.85
N VAL A 349 -20.96 -10.52 8.70
CA VAL A 349 -20.90 -10.43 10.18
C VAL A 349 -20.28 -11.63 10.91
N MET A 350 -19.16 -11.46 11.66
CA MET A 350 -18.75 -12.43 12.70
C MET A 350 -17.81 -11.84 13.77
N ALA A 351 -17.83 -12.49 14.94
CA ALA A 351 -17.28 -12.12 16.24
C ALA A 351 -15.75 -11.91 16.32
N THR A 352 -15.31 -11.07 17.26
CA THR A 352 -13.90 -10.83 17.57
C THR A 352 -13.19 -12.10 18.01
N ARG A 353 -12.15 -12.47 17.26
CA ARG A 353 -11.33 -13.67 17.49
C ARG A 353 -10.27 -13.38 18.56
N THR A 354 -10.13 -14.27 19.54
CA THR A 354 -9.20 -14.12 20.68
C THR A 354 -8.00 -15.07 20.66
N SER A 355 -7.85 -15.89 19.62
CA SER A 355 -6.77 -16.88 19.49
C SER A 355 -6.15 -16.88 18.08
N PHE A 356 -4.81 -16.87 18.02
CA PHE A 356 -4.00 -16.83 16.81
C PHE A 356 -3.02 -18.00 16.77
N THR A 357 -2.79 -18.58 15.60
CA THR A 357 -1.89 -19.72 15.41
C THR A 357 -0.69 -19.32 14.56
N LEU A 358 0.51 -19.50 15.11
CA LEU A 358 1.79 -19.31 14.42
C LEU A 358 2.30 -20.67 13.92
N ALA A 359 2.91 -20.71 12.74
CA ALA A 359 3.61 -21.90 12.25
C ALA A 359 5.06 -21.63 11.89
N SER A 360 5.90 -22.66 11.99
CA SER A 360 7.27 -22.64 11.49
C SER A 360 7.76 -24.05 11.18
N ARG A 361 9.03 -24.14 10.77
CA ARG A 361 9.71 -25.41 10.55
C ARG A 361 9.91 -26.19 11.85
N GLN A 362 9.98 -27.51 11.75
CA GLN A 362 10.13 -28.39 12.92
C GLN A 362 11.55 -28.42 13.53
N SER A 363 12.54 -27.80 12.88
CA SER A 363 13.92 -27.74 13.39
C SER A 363 14.00 -27.04 14.75
N GLU A 364 14.97 -27.44 15.57
CA GLU A 364 15.16 -26.88 16.92
C GLU A 364 15.35 -25.36 16.89
N LEU A 365 16.18 -24.86 15.96
CA LEU A 365 16.37 -23.42 15.79
C LEU A 365 15.06 -22.71 15.39
N ALA A 366 14.26 -23.28 14.48
CA ALA A 366 12.99 -22.70 14.07
C ALA A 366 11.96 -22.66 15.22
N LYS A 367 11.95 -23.68 16.08
CA LYS A 367 11.14 -23.68 17.32
C LYS A 367 11.54 -22.55 18.26
N ILE A 368 12.85 -22.39 18.51
CA ILE A 368 13.35 -21.29 19.35
C ILE A 368 12.97 -19.92 18.75
N GLN A 369 13.11 -19.76 17.43
CA GLN A 369 12.73 -18.52 16.74
C GLN A 369 11.23 -18.23 16.87
N THR A 370 10.39 -19.26 16.74
CA THR A 370 8.94 -19.14 16.93
C THR A 370 8.59 -18.79 18.37
N ASN A 371 9.30 -19.35 19.35
CA ASN A 371 9.11 -19.02 20.77
C ASN A 371 9.49 -17.57 21.07
N ILE A 372 10.55 -17.03 20.46
CA ILE A 372 10.90 -15.61 20.59
C ILE A 372 9.72 -14.74 20.13
N VAL A 373 9.20 -14.98 18.92
CA VAL A 373 8.05 -14.24 18.38
C VAL A 373 6.82 -14.39 19.28
N THR A 374 6.51 -15.62 19.67
CA THR A 374 5.32 -15.93 20.49
C THR A 374 5.41 -15.27 21.87
N GLN A 375 6.59 -15.28 22.50
CA GLN A 375 6.78 -14.64 23.80
C GLN A 375 6.60 -13.12 23.71
N THR A 376 7.16 -12.47 22.69
CA THR A 376 6.94 -11.03 22.46
C THR A 376 5.45 -10.70 22.27
N LEU A 377 4.70 -11.54 21.55
CA LEU A 377 3.26 -11.37 21.40
C LEU A 377 2.50 -11.57 22.72
N VAL A 378 2.83 -12.59 23.50
CA VAL A 378 2.21 -12.86 24.81
C VAL A 378 2.45 -11.68 25.77
N ASP A 379 3.68 -11.17 25.82
CA ASP A 379 4.05 -10.08 26.71
C ASP A 379 3.35 -8.76 26.31
N THR A 380 3.15 -8.54 25.00
CA THR A 380 2.51 -7.32 24.48
C THR A 380 0.99 -7.39 24.51
N PHE A 381 0.41 -8.57 24.29
CA PHE A 381 -1.04 -8.80 24.18
C PHE A 381 -1.52 -9.94 25.09
N PRO A 382 -1.53 -9.75 26.42
CA PRO A 382 -1.85 -10.80 27.39
C PRO A 382 -3.31 -11.29 27.32
N SER A 383 -4.19 -10.55 26.63
CA SER A 383 -5.59 -10.93 26.41
C SER A 383 -5.80 -11.92 25.26
N TYR A 384 -4.78 -12.16 24.42
CA TYR A 384 -4.85 -13.08 23.29
C TYR A 384 -4.14 -14.40 23.59
N ALA A 385 -4.67 -15.49 23.00
CA ALA A 385 -4.02 -16.78 23.02
C ALA A 385 -3.19 -16.97 21.74
N PHE A 386 -1.96 -17.49 21.90
CA PHE A 386 -1.07 -17.78 20.78
C PHE A 386 -0.67 -19.26 20.78
N GLU A 387 -1.09 -19.98 19.74
CA GLU A 387 -0.76 -21.41 19.54
C GLU A 387 0.36 -21.56 18.51
N THR A 388 1.20 -22.60 18.64
CA THR A 388 2.28 -22.87 17.68
C THR A 388 2.10 -24.23 16.99
N ARG A 389 2.39 -24.27 15.69
CA ARG A 389 2.42 -25.48 14.85
C ARG A 389 3.78 -25.62 14.17
N PHE A 390 4.24 -26.85 14.02
CA PHE A 390 5.54 -27.14 13.43
C PHE A 390 5.43 -28.19 12.33
N ASN A 391 6.00 -27.90 11.16
CA ASN A 391 5.89 -28.71 9.96
C ASN A 391 7.27 -28.94 9.30
N GLU A 392 7.37 -29.98 8.48
CA GLU A 392 8.53 -30.22 7.61
C GLU A 392 8.30 -29.60 6.23
N THR A 393 9.33 -28.97 5.66
CA THR A 393 9.31 -28.41 4.29
C THR A 393 10.05 -29.28 3.28
N GLU A 394 9.99 -28.95 1.98
CA GLU A 394 10.68 -29.74 0.95
C GLU A 394 12.22 -29.71 1.12
N GLY A 395 12.76 -28.54 1.48
CA GLY A 395 14.17 -28.43 1.87
C GLY A 395 14.53 -29.26 3.10
N ASP A 396 13.54 -29.62 3.93
CA ASP A 396 13.76 -30.50 5.07
C ASP A 396 13.88 -31.97 4.65
N LYS A 397 13.07 -32.39 3.67
CA LYS A 397 13.00 -33.77 3.17
C LYS A 397 14.17 -34.13 2.25
N ASN A 398 14.69 -33.17 1.48
CA ASN A 398 15.77 -33.41 0.51
C ASN A 398 17.15 -32.97 1.04
N GLN A 399 17.85 -33.89 1.71
CA GLN A 399 19.18 -33.65 2.31
C GLN A 399 20.35 -34.24 1.50
N SER A 400 20.09 -35.03 0.46
CA SER A 400 21.10 -35.77 -0.31
C SER A 400 21.74 -34.96 -1.45
N GLN A 401 21.10 -33.90 -1.93
CA GLN A 401 21.63 -33.03 -3.01
C GLN A 401 22.29 -31.76 -2.45
N ALA A 402 23.11 -31.04 -3.22
CA ALA A 402 23.74 -29.76 -2.81
C ALA A 402 22.76 -28.57 -2.88
N LEU A 403 22.93 -27.52 -2.04
CA LEU A 403 21.92 -26.42 -1.92
C LEU A 403 21.74 -25.62 -3.20
N PHE A 404 22.82 -25.44 -3.94
CA PHE A 404 22.77 -24.73 -5.21
C PHE A 404 22.00 -25.53 -6.29
N LEU A 405 21.89 -26.87 -6.15
CA LEU A 405 21.18 -27.76 -7.08
C LEU A 405 19.66 -27.83 -6.83
N LEU A 406 19.19 -27.58 -5.60
CA LEU A 406 17.77 -27.64 -5.23
C LEU A 406 16.95 -26.42 -5.72
N GLY A 407 17.01 -26.13 -7.01
CA GLY A 407 16.24 -25.11 -7.73
C GLY A 407 14.82 -24.85 -7.21
N GLY A 408 14.57 -23.64 -6.70
CA GLY A 408 13.22 -23.18 -6.41
C GLY A 408 13.23 -21.88 -5.61
N LYS A 409 12.44 -20.88 -6.03
CA LYS A 409 12.27 -19.62 -5.29
C LYS A 409 11.64 -19.82 -3.90
N ALA A 410 11.13 -21.01 -3.53
CA ALA A 410 10.33 -21.23 -2.30
C ALA A 410 10.64 -22.54 -1.53
N LEU A 411 11.89 -23.05 -1.57
CA LEU A 411 12.27 -24.36 -0.98
C LEU A 411 11.91 -24.50 0.53
N TRP A 412 11.97 -23.39 1.26
CA TRP A 412 11.78 -23.35 2.72
C TRP A 412 10.43 -22.77 3.15
N THR A 413 9.63 -22.24 2.20
CA THR A 413 8.39 -21.52 2.51
C THR A 413 7.15 -22.22 1.97
N ARG A 414 7.23 -22.86 0.79
CA ARG A 414 6.05 -23.41 0.08
C ARG A 414 5.09 -24.26 0.93
N GLY A 415 5.62 -25.23 1.70
CA GLY A 415 4.76 -26.10 2.52
C GLY A 415 4.11 -25.38 3.72
N LEU A 416 4.71 -24.28 4.19
CA LEU A 416 4.14 -23.43 5.23
C LEU A 416 3.15 -22.41 4.64
N GLU A 417 3.48 -21.83 3.49
CA GLU A 417 2.62 -20.95 2.69
C GLU A 417 1.28 -21.65 2.34
N GLU A 418 1.29 -22.96 2.07
CA GLU A 418 0.06 -23.75 1.89
C GLU A 418 -0.83 -23.76 3.15
N LEU A 419 -0.27 -23.83 4.36
CA LEU A 419 -1.04 -23.74 5.60
C LEU A 419 -1.64 -22.34 5.79
N LEU A 420 -0.85 -21.32 5.47
CA LEU A 420 -1.22 -19.92 5.59
C LEU A 420 -2.35 -19.56 4.60
N ALA A 421 -2.22 -19.96 3.32
CA ALA A 421 -3.25 -19.80 2.28
C ALA A 421 -4.55 -20.51 2.62
N ASN A 422 -4.47 -21.74 3.14
CA ASN A 422 -5.65 -22.51 3.56
C ASN A 422 -6.23 -22.07 4.91
N LYS A 423 -5.78 -20.94 5.46
CA LYS A 423 -6.23 -20.36 6.74
C LYS A 423 -6.13 -21.34 7.93
N GLN A 424 -5.19 -22.28 7.87
CA GLN A 424 -4.92 -23.23 8.96
C GLN A 424 -4.04 -22.64 10.06
N VAL A 425 -3.32 -21.57 9.71
CA VAL A 425 -2.45 -20.75 10.57
C VAL A 425 -2.60 -19.29 10.16
N ASP A 426 -2.26 -18.38 11.06
CA ASP A 426 -2.39 -16.93 10.85
C ASP A 426 -1.07 -16.26 10.50
N MET A 427 0.03 -16.81 10.99
CA MET A 427 1.37 -16.23 10.90
C MET A 427 2.40 -17.33 10.68
N LEU A 428 3.40 -17.09 9.84
CA LEU A 428 4.56 -17.96 9.66
C LEU A 428 5.82 -17.27 10.17
N VAL A 429 6.63 -17.97 10.96
CA VAL A 429 7.89 -17.44 11.50
C VAL A 429 9.08 -17.98 10.71
N HIS A 430 9.88 -17.07 10.17
CA HIS A 430 11.04 -17.38 9.33
C HIS A 430 12.32 -16.70 9.83
N SER A 431 13.46 -17.32 9.53
CA SER A 431 14.70 -16.57 9.37
C SER A 431 14.60 -15.77 8.08
N LEU A 432 14.71 -14.44 8.14
CA LEU A 432 14.40 -13.57 6.99
C LEU A 432 15.30 -13.83 5.76
N LYS A 433 16.54 -14.29 5.97
CA LYS A 433 17.45 -14.71 4.89
C LYS A 433 16.97 -15.90 4.06
N ASP A 434 16.04 -16.69 4.59
CA ASP A 434 15.46 -17.87 3.93
C ASP A 434 14.13 -17.51 3.23
N VAL A 435 13.62 -16.28 3.43
CA VAL A 435 12.41 -15.78 2.79
C VAL A 435 12.75 -15.20 1.41
N PRO A 436 12.06 -15.60 0.34
CA PRO A 436 12.31 -15.11 -1.01
C PRO A 436 12.19 -13.59 -1.08
N THR A 437 12.99 -12.93 -1.92
CA THR A 437 12.94 -11.46 -2.07
C THR A 437 11.63 -10.95 -2.68
N GLU A 438 10.92 -11.83 -3.40
CA GLU A 438 9.57 -11.64 -3.94
C GLU A 438 8.69 -12.76 -3.39
N LEU A 439 7.66 -12.40 -2.62
CA LEU A 439 6.63 -13.34 -2.19
C LEU A 439 5.52 -13.42 -3.24
N PRO A 440 4.78 -14.54 -3.31
CA PRO A 440 3.50 -14.59 -4.01
C PRO A 440 2.59 -13.43 -3.56
N ALA A 441 1.76 -12.92 -4.47
CA ALA A 441 0.86 -11.77 -4.18
C ALA A 441 -0.12 -12.02 -3.01
N GLU A 442 -0.29 -13.28 -2.64
CA GLU A 442 -1.19 -13.77 -1.59
C GLU A 442 -0.59 -13.64 -0.18
N PHE A 443 0.72 -13.34 -0.09
CA PHE A 443 1.47 -13.23 1.16
C PHE A 443 2.28 -11.94 1.24
N LYS A 444 2.55 -11.49 2.46
CA LYS A 444 3.44 -10.35 2.74
C LYS A 444 4.26 -10.60 4.00
N ILE A 445 5.41 -9.94 4.12
CA ILE A 445 6.13 -9.85 5.40
C ILE A 445 5.35 -8.87 6.27
N GLY A 446 4.65 -9.38 7.27
CA GLY A 446 3.90 -8.57 8.23
C GLY A 446 4.81 -7.87 9.23
N ALA A 447 5.84 -8.56 9.72
CA ALA A 447 6.77 -8.00 10.71
C ALA A 447 8.22 -8.39 10.44
N ILE A 448 9.15 -7.49 10.78
CA ILE A 448 10.59 -7.78 10.88
C ILE A 448 11.02 -7.42 12.31
N LEU A 449 11.43 -8.43 13.07
CA LEU A 449 11.83 -8.28 14.47
C LEU A 449 13.23 -7.68 14.58
N GLU A 450 13.61 -7.27 15.79
CA GLU A 450 14.96 -6.82 16.11
C GLU A 450 16.02 -7.84 15.65
N ARG A 451 17.08 -7.31 15.03
CA ARG A 451 18.14 -8.13 14.42
C ARG A 451 19.10 -8.61 15.48
N GLU A 452 19.29 -9.93 15.54
CA GLU A 452 20.45 -10.53 16.20
C GLU A 452 21.72 -10.28 15.37
N GLU A 453 22.90 -10.53 15.95
CA GLU A 453 24.18 -10.37 15.26
C GLU A 453 24.22 -11.05 13.86
N SER A 454 24.59 -10.25 12.85
CA SER A 454 24.45 -10.58 11.43
C SER A 454 25.66 -11.33 10.85
N VAL A 455 26.80 -11.30 11.54
CA VAL A 455 28.06 -11.87 11.03
C VAL A 455 28.03 -13.40 10.92
N ASP A 456 28.88 -13.92 10.04
CA ASP A 456 29.27 -15.32 10.07
C ASP A 456 30.37 -15.54 11.10
N CYS A 457 30.54 -16.77 11.56
CA CYS A 457 31.63 -17.15 12.45
C CYS A 457 32.25 -18.49 12.03
N LEU A 458 33.54 -18.61 12.32
CA LEU A 458 34.27 -19.86 12.24
C LEU A 458 33.99 -20.70 13.49
N VAL A 459 33.78 -22.00 13.28
CA VAL A 459 33.65 -22.98 14.36
C VAL A 459 34.68 -24.07 14.13
N MET A 460 35.71 -24.09 14.97
CA MET A 460 36.77 -25.09 14.90
C MET A 460 36.30 -26.42 15.48
N LYS A 461 36.90 -27.51 14.97
CA LYS A 461 36.77 -28.84 15.55
C LYS A 461 37.18 -28.83 17.02
N ALA A 462 36.43 -29.56 17.86
CA ALA A 462 36.75 -29.66 19.28
C ALA A 462 38.19 -30.14 19.49
N GLY A 463 38.96 -29.43 20.31
CA GLY A 463 40.37 -29.73 20.58
C GLY A 463 41.36 -29.23 19.50
N SER A 464 40.90 -28.53 18.46
CA SER A 464 41.79 -27.88 17.50
C SER A 464 42.74 -26.90 18.19
N PRO A 465 44.04 -26.89 17.85
CA PRO A 465 44.98 -25.90 18.36
C PRO A 465 44.80 -24.53 17.70
N TYR A 466 44.06 -24.46 16.59
CA TYR A 466 43.83 -23.26 15.80
C TYR A 466 42.55 -22.55 16.26
N LYS A 467 42.54 -21.21 16.15
CA LYS A 467 41.36 -20.40 16.49
C LYS A 467 40.91 -19.50 15.36
N MET A 468 41.84 -19.08 14.51
CA MET A 468 41.57 -18.18 13.39
C MET A 468 41.78 -18.87 12.04
N PHE A 469 41.14 -18.32 11.03
CA PHE A 469 41.17 -18.80 9.64
C PHE A 469 42.60 -18.85 9.09
N GLU A 470 43.40 -17.86 9.46
CA GLU A 470 44.78 -17.64 9.02
C GLU A 470 45.77 -18.60 9.68
N ASP A 471 45.43 -19.16 10.85
CA ASP A 471 46.30 -20.07 11.60
C ASP A 471 46.22 -21.51 11.07
N MET A 472 45.19 -21.82 10.26
CA MET A 472 44.92 -23.18 9.81
C MET A 472 45.93 -23.64 8.74
N PRO A 473 46.29 -24.93 8.70
CA PRO A 473 47.17 -25.47 7.66
C PRO A 473 46.55 -25.35 6.25
N ALA A 474 47.38 -25.17 5.23
CA ALA A 474 46.93 -25.31 3.84
C ALA A 474 46.34 -26.71 3.60
N GLY A 475 45.27 -26.76 2.81
CA GLY A 475 44.47 -27.96 2.55
C GLY A 475 43.36 -28.22 3.56
N SER A 476 43.23 -27.43 4.64
CA SER A 476 42.18 -27.65 5.66
C SER A 476 40.78 -27.70 5.06
N ARG A 477 39.95 -28.58 5.62
CA ARG A 477 38.63 -28.95 5.10
C ARG A 477 37.55 -28.12 5.80
N ILE A 478 37.03 -27.11 5.12
CA ILE A 478 36.03 -26.18 5.64
C ILE A 478 34.63 -26.60 5.19
N GLY A 479 33.73 -26.85 6.14
CA GLY A 479 32.34 -27.22 5.87
C GLY A 479 31.43 -26.01 5.70
N THR A 480 30.88 -25.83 4.49
CA THR A 480 29.81 -24.87 4.19
C THR A 480 29.12 -25.23 2.89
N SER A 481 27.78 -25.19 2.87
CA SER A 481 26.98 -25.36 1.64
C SER A 481 26.57 -24.01 1.01
N SER A 482 27.11 -22.90 1.51
CA SER A 482 26.82 -21.56 1.00
C SER A 482 27.89 -21.15 0.00
N VAL A 483 27.49 -20.99 -1.27
CA VAL A 483 28.38 -20.50 -2.34
C VAL A 483 28.93 -19.11 -2.05
N ARG A 484 28.15 -18.25 -1.37
CA ARG A 484 28.59 -16.94 -0.87
C ARG A 484 29.80 -17.06 0.05
N ARG A 485 29.69 -17.92 1.08
CA ARG A 485 30.77 -18.11 2.06
C ARG A 485 32.03 -18.64 1.41
N SER A 486 31.92 -19.69 0.61
CA SER A 486 33.08 -20.28 -0.05
C SER A 486 33.73 -19.32 -1.05
N ALA A 487 32.95 -18.61 -1.86
CA ALA A 487 33.46 -17.69 -2.87
C ALA A 487 34.24 -16.53 -2.25
N GLN A 488 33.66 -15.86 -1.25
CA GLN A 488 34.28 -14.72 -0.58
C GLN A 488 35.53 -15.10 0.22
N VAL A 489 35.51 -16.24 0.92
CA VAL A 489 36.70 -16.70 1.63
C VAL A 489 37.81 -17.09 0.65
N LYS A 490 37.51 -17.77 -0.45
CA LYS A 490 38.52 -18.05 -1.51
C LYS A 490 39.12 -16.76 -2.04
N ASN A 491 38.30 -15.74 -2.29
CA ASN A 491 38.77 -14.44 -2.74
C ASN A 491 39.68 -13.77 -1.69
N TYR A 492 39.25 -13.71 -0.43
CA TYR A 492 40.04 -13.16 0.67
C TYR A 492 41.40 -13.85 0.80
N LEU A 493 41.44 -15.19 0.76
CA LEU A 493 42.68 -15.94 0.84
C LEU A 493 43.62 -15.67 -0.35
N LYS A 494 43.08 -15.60 -1.57
CA LYS A 494 43.88 -15.29 -2.78
C LYS A 494 44.52 -13.91 -2.71
N GLU A 495 43.77 -12.91 -2.24
CA GLU A 495 44.22 -11.52 -2.16
C GLU A 495 45.18 -11.27 -0.99
N HIS A 496 44.89 -11.84 0.18
CA HIS A 496 45.58 -11.49 1.44
C HIS A 496 46.55 -12.56 1.95
N HIS A 497 46.41 -13.83 1.54
CA HIS A 497 47.17 -14.96 2.10
C HIS A 497 47.68 -15.92 1.00
N LYS A 498 48.57 -15.41 0.14
CA LYS A 498 49.14 -16.16 -0.98
C LYS A 498 49.79 -17.47 -0.51
N GLY A 499 49.24 -18.60 -0.96
CA GLY A 499 49.71 -19.95 -0.62
C GLY A 499 48.87 -20.69 0.43
N LEU A 500 47.89 -20.01 1.06
CA LEU A 500 46.92 -20.63 1.95
C LEU A 500 45.65 -21.03 1.18
N GLU A 501 45.61 -22.28 0.70
CA GLU A 501 44.45 -22.83 -0.01
C GLU A 501 43.61 -23.72 0.93
N MET A 502 42.29 -23.59 0.90
CA MET A 502 41.38 -24.38 1.72
C MET A 502 40.44 -25.23 0.86
N THR A 503 40.11 -26.43 1.33
CA THR A 503 39.16 -27.31 0.66
C THR A 503 37.75 -27.06 1.22
N PHE A 504 36.82 -26.59 0.38
CA PHE A 504 35.43 -26.39 0.78
C PHE A 504 34.60 -27.62 0.47
N LYS A 505 33.87 -28.13 1.49
CA LYS A 505 32.99 -29.28 1.37
C LYS A 505 31.57 -28.92 1.78
N ASP A 506 30.59 -29.43 1.04
CA ASP A 506 29.19 -29.27 1.40
C ASP A 506 28.89 -29.93 2.74
N VAL A 507 28.12 -29.23 3.57
CA VAL A 507 27.60 -29.74 4.85
C VAL A 507 26.10 -29.44 4.91
N ARG A 508 25.30 -30.49 4.71
CA ARG A 508 23.85 -30.46 4.85
C ARG A 508 23.44 -31.47 5.92
N ASP A 509 22.37 -31.10 6.61
CA ASP A 509 21.49 -31.88 7.50
C ASP A 509 20.75 -30.89 8.39
N LEU A 510 19.50 -31.20 8.72
CA LEU A 510 18.70 -30.39 9.64
C LEU A 510 19.06 -30.65 11.10
N LEU A 511 18.80 -29.61 11.90
CA LEU A 511 18.64 -29.66 13.34
C LEU A 511 17.28 -30.28 13.73
N LEU A 512 16.93 -31.45 13.19
CA LEU A 512 15.72 -32.19 13.58
C LEU A 512 16.06 -33.19 14.70
N SER A 513 15.70 -32.81 15.93
CA SER A 513 15.77 -33.55 17.20
C SER A 513 17.15 -33.68 17.87
N TYR A 514 17.20 -33.24 19.14
CA TYR A 514 18.12 -33.47 20.29
C TYR A 514 19.61 -33.88 20.07
N SER A 515 20.16 -33.65 18.88
CA SER A 515 21.33 -34.39 18.37
C SER A 515 21.98 -33.69 17.16
N ASN A 516 22.08 -32.36 17.18
CA ASN A 516 23.15 -31.52 16.62
C ASN A 516 24.03 -32.06 15.44
N THR A 517 23.48 -32.25 14.24
CA THR A 517 24.17 -32.98 13.13
C THR A 517 25.42 -32.31 12.57
N ARG A 518 25.45 -30.98 12.38
CA ARG A 518 26.64 -30.30 11.80
C ARG A 518 27.83 -30.24 12.75
N LEU A 519 27.59 -29.86 14.01
CA LEU A 519 28.65 -29.85 15.03
C LEU A 519 29.11 -31.28 15.36
N LYS A 520 28.21 -32.27 15.33
CA LYS A 520 28.61 -33.68 15.42
C LYS A 520 29.47 -34.12 14.24
N LYS A 521 29.13 -33.76 13.00
CA LYS A 521 29.96 -34.04 11.82
C LYS A 521 31.33 -33.36 11.90
N LEU A 522 31.40 -32.16 12.48
CA LEU A 522 32.66 -31.47 12.74
C LEU A 522 33.51 -32.21 13.78
N ASP A 523 32.89 -32.61 14.90
CA ASP A 523 33.57 -33.24 16.03
C ASP A 523 33.74 -34.77 15.85
N ALA A 524 33.28 -35.33 14.72
CA ALA A 524 33.39 -36.75 14.40
C ALA A 524 34.84 -37.21 14.23
N THR A 525 35.09 -38.47 14.56
CA THR A 525 36.40 -39.13 14.44
C THR A 525 36.25 -40.44 13.66
N GLY A 526 37.36 -40.97 13.12
CA GLY A 526 37.34 -42.20 12.33
C GLY A 526 36.86 -41.98 10.89
N GLU A 527 36.03 -42.89 10.37
CA GLU A 527 35.57 -42.88 8.97
C GLU A 527 34.68 -41.66 8.63
N ASP A 528 34.05 -41.05 9.65
CA ASP A 528 33.18 -39.88 9.51
C ASP A 528 33.92 -38.52 9.69
N ASP A 529 35.25 -38.53 9.87
CA ASP A 529 36.06 -37.31 10.01
C ASP A 529 36.17 -36.55 8.68
N ALA A 530 35.28 -35.58 8.47
CA ALA A 530 35.15 -34.89 7.19
C ALA A 530 35.62 -33.43 7.18
N PHE A 531 35.67 -32.76 8.33
CA PHE A 531 35.84 -31.31 8.46
C PHE A 531 36.80 -30.92 9.58
N ASP A 532 37.56 -29.86 9.35
CA ASP A 532 38.48 -29.26 10.32
C ASP A 532 37.87 -27.99 10.96
N ALA A 533 37.00 -27.31 10.22
CA ALA A 533 36.17 -26.21 10.72
C ALA A 533 34.86 -26.07 9.92
N LEU A 534 33.88 -25.35 10.48
CA LEU A 534 32.65 -24.95 9.81
C LEU A 534 32.52 -23.43 9.75
N ILE A 535 31.82 -22.91 8.74
CA ILE A 535 31.36 -21.52 8.72
C ILE A 535 29.85 -21.49 8.94
N LEU A 536 29.42 -20.87 10.04
CA LEU A 536 28.01 -20.78 10.46
C LEU A 536 27.59 -19.33 10.69
N ALA A 537 26.28 -19.09 10.80
CA ALA A 537 25.78 -17.75 11.17
C ALA A 537 25.79 -17.63 12.69
N LYS A 538 26.34 -16.53 13.23
CA LYS A 538 26.49 -16.34 14.68
C LYS A 538 25.15 -16.32 15.40
N ALA A 539 24.15 -15.60 14.87
CA ALA A 539 22.79 -15.59 15.40
C ALA A 539 22.18 -16.98 15.62
N GLY A 540 22.51 -17.96 14.76
CA GLY A 540 22.03 -19.34 14.93
C GLY A 540 22.63 -20.02 16.16
N LEU A 541 23.93 -19.84 16.39
CA LEU A 541 24.61 -20.37 17.58
C LEU A 541 24.13 -19.68 18.86
N VAL A 542 23.94 -18.36 18.81
CA VAL A 542 23.42 -17.58 19.95
C VAL A 542 22.06 -18.09 20.39
N ARG A 543 21.11 -18.22 19.46
CA ARG A 543 19.76 -18.72 19.74
C ARG A 543 19.75 -20.16 20.27
N LEU A 544 20.69 -21.00 19.84
CA LEU A 544 20.85 -22.37 20.33
C LEU A 544 21.64 -22.47 21.66
N GLY A 545 22.14 -21.36 22.19
CA GLY A 545 22.98 -21.35 23.40
C GLY A 545 24.39 -21.90 23.20
N TRP A 546 24.91 -21.90 21.97
CA TRP A 546 26.22 -22.43 21.58
C TRP A 546 27.21 -21.34 21.15
N SER A 547 27.04 -20.11 21.62
CA SER A 547 27.94 -18.98 21.31
C SER A 547 29.42 -19.29 21.61
N ASN A 548 29.67 -20.12 22.63
CA ASN A 548 31.02 -20.58 23.02
C ASN A 548 31.72 -21.44 21.95
N ARG A 549 31.00 -21.97 20.96
CA ARG A 549 31.58 -22.73 19.84
C ARG A 549 32.18 -21.82 18.76
N ALA A 550 31.76 -20.56 18.67
CA ALA A 550 32.32 -19.61 17.73
C ALA A 550 33.75 -19.23 18.15
N THR A 551 34.74 -19.44 17.27
CA THR A 551 36.15 -19.15 17.57
C THR A 551 36.62 -17.83 16.98
N GLN A 552 36.03 -17.39 15.87
CA GLN A 552 36.35 -16.14 15.18
C GLN A 552 35.10 -15.60 14.47
N ASP A 553 34.80 -14.32 14.67
CA ASP A 553 33.80 -13.62 13.86
C ASP A 553 34.42 -13.25 12.51
N LEU A 554 33.69 -13.52 11.43
CA LEU A 554 34.13 -13.27 10.07
C LEU A 554 33.39 -12.05 9.54
N VAL A 555 34.08 -10.90 9.59
CA VAL A 555 33.59 -9.58 9.16
C VAL A 555 34.26 -9.15 7.85
N PRO A 556 33.74 -8.14 7.13
CA PRO A 556 34.43 -7.59 5.95
C PRO A 556 35.89 -7.18 6.27
N PRO A 557 36.85 -7.41 5.35
CA PRO A 557 36.66 -7.93 3.99
C PRO A 557 36.61 -9.46 3.89
N VAL A 558 36.71 -10.22 5.00
CA VAL A 558 36.70 -11.69 4.98
C VAL A 558 35.34 -12.21 4.50
N LEU A 559 34.25 -11.75 5.13
CA LEU A 559 32.90 -12.11 4.75
C LEU A 559 31.93 -10.94 4.90
N TYR A 560 31.20 -10.66 3.82
CA TYR A 560 29.96 -9.92 3.79
C TYR A 560 28.81 -10.92 3.99
N TYR A 561 27.99 -10.70 5.02
CA TYR A 561 26.96 -11.66 5.44
C TYR A 561 25.82 -11.80 4.41
N ALA A 562 24.98 -12.82 4.58
CA ALA A 562 23.82 -13.00 3.73
C ALA A 562 22.76 -11.92 3.99
N VAL A 563 22.03 -11.53 2.95
CA VAL A 563 20.91 -10.58 3.04
C VAL A 563 19.94 -10.99 4.14
N SER A 564 19.67 -10.05 5.04
CA SER A 564 18.81 -10.19 6.21
C SER A 564 19.23 -11.27 7.21
N GLN A 565 20.49 -11.73 7.19
CA GLN A 565 21.01 -12.68 8.19
C GLN A 565 20.91 -12.08 9.60
N GLY A 566 20.38 -12.86 10.54
CA GLY A 566 20.17 -12.44 11.94
C GLY A 566 18.73 -11.98 12.23
N ALA A 567 18.01 -11.44 11.24
CA ALA A 567 16.62 -11.02 11.41
C ALA A 567 15.64 -12.20 11.37
N LEU A 568 14.56 -12.08 12.14
CA LEU A 568 13.36 -12.90 12.01
C LEU A 568 12.27 -12.11 11.29
N ALA A 569 11.45 -12.82 10.53
CA ALA A 569 10.30 -12.24 9.88
C ALA A 569 9.04 -13.05 10.16
N VAL A 570 7.94 -12.34 10.27
CA VAL A 570 6.60 -12.92 10.30
C VAL A 570 5.96 -12.71 8.94
N GLU A 571 5.65 -13.80 8.26
CA GLU A 571 4.90 -13.80 7.00
C GLU A 571 3.42 -14.06 7.29
N ILE A 572 2.56 -13.28 6.67
CA ILE A 572 1.10 -13.31 6.82
C ILE A 572 0.45 -13.28 5.46
N ARG A 573 -0.84 -13.62 5.37
CA ARG A 573 -1.58 -13.41 4.13
C ARG A 573 -1.66 -11.92 3.79
N ALA A 574 -1.68 -11.60 2.51
CA ALA A 574 -1.92 -10.24 2.05
C ALA A 574 -3.30 -9.73 2.52
N ASP A 575 -4.29 -10.64 2.63
CA ASP A 575 -5.64 -10.41 3.17
C ASP A 575 -5.77 -10.70 4.68
N ALA A 576 -4.66 -10.75 5.43
CA ALA A 576 -4.71 -10.99 6.88
C ALA A 576 -5.59 -9.92 7.57
N SER A 577 -6.27 -10.33 8.65
CA SER A 577 -7.19 -9.44 9.36
C SER A 577 -6.47 -8.27 10.02
N ASP A 578 -7.22 -7.22 10.38
CA ASP A 578 -6.67 -6.05 11.05
C ASP A 578 -5.99 -6.43 12.36
N GLU A 579 -6.54 -7.39 13.12
CA GLU A 579 -5.92 -7.87 14.35
C GLU A 579 -4.54 -8.50 14.09
N VAL A 580 -4.39 -9.33 13.05
CA VAL A 580 -3.09 -9.91 12.69
C VAL A 580 -2.09 -8.83 12.27
N SER A 581 -2.58 -7.78 11.59
CA SER A 581 -1.75 -6.63 11.19
C SER A 581 -1.28 -5.84 12.42
N GLU A 582 -2.15 -5.59 13.41
CA GLU A 582 -1.79 -4.92 14.67
C GLU A 582 -0.75 -5.73 15.48
N LEU A 583 -0.89 -7.05 15.52
CA LEU A 583 0.10 -7.93 16.14
C LEU A 583 1.47 -7.80 15.45
N CYS A 584 1.49 -7.71 14.13
CA CYS A 584 2.71 -7.55 13.35
C CYS A 584 3.36 -6.18 13.52
N GLU A 585 2.57 -5.10 13.61
CA GLU A 585 3.08 -3.76 13.91
C GLU A 585 3.82 -3.72 15.25
N ALA A 586 3.26 -4.38 16.27
CA ALA A 586 3.87 -4.45 17.59
C ALA A 586 5.12 -5.35 17.65
N LEU A 587 5.33 -6.24 16.67
CA LEU A 587 6.57 -7.03 16.54
C LEU A 587 7.66 -6.31 15.75
N THR A 588 7.31 -5.26 15.00
CA THR A 588 8.21 -4.66 14.02
C THR A 588 9.23 -3.75 14.69
N HIS A 589 10.51 -4.07 14.51
CA HIS A 589 11.62 -3.20 14.90
C HIS A 589 12.06 -2.34 13.71
N GLN A 590 11.68 -1.06 13.72
CA GLN A 590 11.77 -0.15 12.57
C GLN A 590 13.21 -0.03 12.02
N ARG A 591 14.22 0.04 12.90
CA ARG A 591 15.63 0.13 12.49
C ARG A 591 16.07 -1.10 11.69
N THR A 592 15.68 -2.29 12.15
CA THR A 592 15.98 -3.54 11.44
C THR A 592 15.18 -3.66 10.15
N GLN A 593 13.93 -3.18 10.15
CA GLN A 593 13.09 -3.17 8.96
C GLN A 593 13.74 -2.36 7.82
N TRP A 594 14.18 -1.12 8.09
CA TRP A 594 14.84 -0.27 7.08
C TRP A 594 16.09 -0.92 6.50
N VAL A 595 16.95 -1.45 7.38
CA VAL A 595 18.14 -2.19 6.98
C VAL A 595 17.78 -3.38 6.10
N CYS A 596 16.90 -4.28 6.56
CA CYS A 596 16.61 -5.50 5.84
C CYS A 596 15.91 -5.26 4.50
N LEU A 597 15.02 -4.25 4.42
CA LEU A 597 14.36 -3.90 3.17
C LEU A 597 15.34 -3.36 2.12
N ALA A 598 16.32 -2.53 2.51
CA ALA A 598 17.40 -2.12 1.61
C ALA A 598 18.24 -3.30 1.11
N GLU A 599 18.65 -4.21 2.02
CA GLU A 599 19.41 -5.42 1.65
C GLU A 599 18.63 -6.30 0.66
N ARG A 600 17.32 -6.48 0.89
CA ARG A 600 16.43 -7.29 0.05
C ARG A 600 16.18 -6.64 -1.30
N ALA A 601 16.00 -5.31 -1.36
CA ALA A 601 15.83 -4.58 -2.62
C ALA A 601 17.07 -4.68 -3.51
N MET A 602 18.27 -4.61 -2.91
CA MET A 602 19.53 -4.86 -3.62
C MET A 602 19.57 -6.27 -4.20
N LEU A 603 19.30 -7.29 -3.39
CA LEU A 603 19.32 -8.69 -3.84
C LEU A 603 18.28 -8.97 -4.93
N ARG A 604 17.08 -8.39 -4.82
CA ARG A 604 16.01 -8.47 -5.84
C ARG A 604 16.49 -7.89 -7.16
N THR A 605 17.16 -6.74 -7.13
CA THR A 605 17.71 -6.07 -8.31
C THR A 605 18.80 -6.90 -8.99
N LEU A 606 19.61 -7.62 -8.20
CA LEU A 606 20.61 -8.56 -8.71
C LEU A 606 19.99 -9.88 -9.23
N GLU A 607 18.66 -10.04 -9.16
CA GLU A 607 17.94 -11.28 -9.41
C GLU A 607 18.49 -12.47 -8.60
N GLY A 608 19.02 -12.19 -7.41
CA GLY A 608 19.67 -13.16 -6.55
C GLY A 608 18.70 -13.86 -5.60
N GLY A 609 18.98 -15.13 -5.30
CA GLY A 609 18.37 -15.88 -4.18
C GLY A 609 19.42 -16.47 -3.24
N CYS A 610 19.06 -17.40 -2.33
CA CYS A 610 20.01 -18.00 -1.37
C CYS A 610 21.18 -18.79 -2.01
N SER A 611 21.15 -19.00 -3.34
CA SER A 611 22.11 -19.78 -4.11
C SER A 611 23.06 -18.93 -4.97
N VAL A 612 23.10 -17.60 -4.79
CA VAL A 612 24.09 -16.73 -5.46
C VAL A 612 25.15 -16.21 -4.47
N PRO A 613 26.39 -15.96 -4.90
CA PRO A 613 27.49 -15.50 -4.05
C PRO A 613 27.42 -13.98 -3.80
N VAL A 614 26.24 -13.52 -3.37
CA VAL A 614 25.97 -12.13 -3.01
C VAL A 614 26.08 -11.99 -1.49
N GLY A 615 26.88 -11.04 -1.03
CA GLY A 615 26.97 -10.66 0.39
C GLY A 615 26.68 -9.18 0.59
N VAL A 616 26.38 -8.83 1.84
CA VAL A 616 26.04 -7.46 2.24
C VAL A 616 26.65 -7.13 3.60
N ASN A 617 26.91 -5.85 3.84
CA ASN A 617 27.17 -5.27 5.14
C ASN A 617 26.45 -3.92 5.25
N THR A 618 25.63 -3.74 6.28
CA THR A 618 24.85 -2.53 6.52
C THR A 618 25.15 -1.91 7.87
N LYS A 619 25.01 -0.59 7.95
CA LYS A 619 25.14 0.18 9.17
C LYS A 619 24.11 1.30 9.19
N LEU A 620 23.45 1.45 10.32
CA LEU A 620 22.55 2.58 10.58
C LEU A 620 23.23 3.52 11.57
N THR A 621 23.43 4.78 11.18
CA THR A 621 24.06 5.82 12.02
C THR A 621 23.22 7.10 12.02
N HIS A 622 23.57 8.06 12.88
CA HIS A 622 22.87 9.35 12.96
C HIS A 622 21.34 9.22 13.05
N VAL A 623 20.87 8.27 13.87
CA VAL A 623 19.45 8.02 14.08
C VAL A 623 18.85 9.19 14.84
N VAL A 624 17.79 9.77 14.27
CA VAL A 624 16.96 10.82 14.87
C VAL A 624 15.62 10.18 15.23
N GLU A 625 15.29 10.24 16.51
CA GLU A 625 14.03 9.75 17.06
C GLU A 625 13.07 10.92 17.26
N GLY A 626 11.80 10.69 16.94
CA GLY A 626 10.72 11.65 17.17
C GLY A 626 10.16 11.56 18.59
N ASN A 627 9.05 12.28 18.82
CA ASN A 627 8.33 12.23 20.09
C ASN A 627 7.26 11.12 20.14
N ASP A 628 6.88 10.57 18.97
CA ASP A 628 5.88 9.52 18.86
C ASP A 628 6.47 8.15 19.23
N ARG A 629 5.64 7.30 19.84
CA ARG A 629 5.99 5.90 20.14
C ARG A 629 5.31 4.95 19.17
N LEU A 630 6.06 3.93 18.75
CA LEU A 630 5.54 2.76 18.06
C LEU A 630 4.75 1.88 19.04
N ARG A 631 3.95 0.94 18.51
CA ARG A 631 3.14 0.03 19.34
C ARG A 631 3.96 -0.83 20.29
N ASN A 632 5.19 -1.17 19.91
CA ASN A 632 6.15 -1.90 20.75
C ASN A 632 6.76 -1.03 21.87
N GLY A 633 6.38 0.25 21.95
CA GLY A 633 6.84 1.20 22.95
C GLY A 633 8.14 1.94 22.58
N GLU A 634 8.81 1.59 21.48
CA GLU A 634 10.02 2.28 21.03
C GLU A 634 9.70 3.67 20.47
N LEU A 635 10.68 4.58 20.53
CA LEU A 635 10.55 5.87 19.85
C LEU A 635 10.62 5.66 18.34
N LYS A 636 9.71 6.30 17.61
CA LYS A 636 9.68 6.28 16.16
C LYS A 636 10.95 6.93 15.62
N VAL A 637 11.65 6.21 14.74
CA VAL A 637 12.77 6.76 13.97
C VAL A 637 12.20 7.66 12.87
N GLU A 638 12.54 8.95 12.92
CA GLU A 638 12.16 9.93 11.90
C GLU A 638 13.16 9.95 10.75
N SER A 639 14.46 9.77 11.05
CA SER A 639 15.48 9.66 10.02
C SER A 639 16.74 8.96 10.52
N ALA A 640 17.54 8.41 9.61
CA ALA A 640 18.85 7.87 9.89
C ALA A 640 19.73 7.92 8.64
N VAL A 641 21.04 7.82 8.80
CA VAL A 641 21.96 7.55 7.69
C VAL A 641 22.10 6.04 7.55
N LEU A 642 21.63 5.50 6.43
CA LEU A 642 21.76 4.09 6.09
C LEU A 642 22.93 3.92 5.13
N GLU A 643 23.97 3.24 5.59
CA GLU A 643 25.10 2.79 4.77
C GLU A 643 24.89 1.32 4.42
N ILE A 644 24.99 1.00 3.13
CA ILE A 644 24.88 -0.35 2.60
C ILE A 644 26.06 -0.64 1.68
N THR A 645 26.75 -1.74 1.96
CA THR A 645 27.81 -2.30 1.13
C THR A 645 27.34 -3.62 0.56
N GLY A 646 27.37 -3.78 -0.76
CA GLY A 646 27.03 -5.02 -1.46
C GLY A 646 28.26 -5.61 -2.13
N CYS A 647 28.30 -6.94 -2.20
CA CYS A 647 29.43 -7.69 -2.72
C CYS A 647 28.93 -8.84 -3.61
N VAL A 648 29.48 -8.98 -4.82
CA VAL A 648 29.28 -10.13 -5.72
C VAL A 648 30.64 -10.75 -6.01
N THR A 649 30.79 -12.05 -5.76
CA THR A 649 32.07 -12.78 -5.93
C THR A 649 31.92 -13.96 -6.87
N SER A 650 32.87 -14.20 -7.77
CA SER A 650 32.87 -15.39 -8.64
C SER A 650 33.02 -16.67 -7.80
N LEU A 651 32.47 -17.81 -8.27
CA LEU A 651 32.45 -19.06 -7.48
C LEU A 651 33.85 -19.59 -7.12
N ASP A 652 34.83 -19.30 -7.97
CA ASP A 652 36.23 -19.64 -7.77
C ASP A 652 36.98 -18.62 -6.87
N GLY A 653 36.34 -17.48 -6.56
CA GLY A 653 36.91 -16.36 -5.80
C GLY A 653 37.93 -15.52 -6.58
N GLY A 654 38.04 -15.67 -7.91
CA GLY A 654 38.97 -14.90 -8.74
C GLY A 654 38.58 -13.44 -8.96
N GLN A 655 37.28 -13.12 -8.91
CA GLN A 655 36.77 -11.76 -9.10
C GLN A 655 35.79 -11.41 -7.97
N GLN A 656 35.87 -10.18 -7.49
CA GLN A 656 34.95 -9.64 -6.50
C GLN A 656 34.64 -8.17 -6.81
N PHE A 657 33.35 -7.83 -6.83
CA PHE A 657 32.87 -6.46 -6.98
C PHE A 657 32.21 -6.03 -5.68
N VAL A 658 32.79 -5.00 -5.03
CA VAL A 658 32.27 -4.41 -3.79
C VAL A 658 31.91 -2.95 -4.05
N LYS A 659 30.70 -2.56 -3.66
CA LYS A 659 30.21 -1.19 -3.78
C LYS A 659 29.51 -0.78 -2.50
N THR A 660 29.68 0.48 -2.12
CA THR A 660 29.09 1.06 -0.91
C THR A 660 28.34 2.33 -1.27
N MET A 661 27.17 2.50 -0.68
CA MET A 661 26.39 3.74 -0.74
C MET A 661 25.90 4.09 0.66
N ALA A 662 25.83 5.38 0.97
CA ALA A 662 25.29 5.88 2.21
C ALA A 662 24.37 7.08 1.93
N GLU A 663 23.14 7.03 2.43
CA GLU A 663 22.18 8.10 2.26
C GLU A 663 21.36 8.30 3.54
N ARG A 664 20.88 9.53 3.73
CA ARG A 664 19.87 9.80 4.76
C ARG A 664 18.53 9.26 4.27
N VAL A 665 17.90 8.44 5.10
CA VAL A 665 16.58 7.84 4.85
C VAL A 665 15.62 8.24 5.98
N THR A 666 14.36 8.43 5.63
CA THR A 666 13.25 8.81 6.50
C THR A 666 12.10 7.81 6.47
N SER A 667 12.15 6.86 5.52
CA SER A 667 11.08 5.88 5.30
C SER A 667 11.63 4.54 4.77
N THR A 668 10.80 3.50 4.82
CA THR A 668 11.08 2.19 4.21
C THR A 668 11.28 2.29 2.70
N SER A 669 10.50 3.14 2.01
CA SER A 669 10.61 3.39 0.58
C SER A 669 11.99 3.95 0.18
N GLU A 670 12.50 4.91 0.94
CA GLU A 670 13.83 5.47 0.70
C GLU A 670 14.95 4.43 0.95
N ALA A 671 14.80 3.60 1.99
CA ALA A 671 15.73 2.51 2.26
C ALA A 671 15.75 1.47 1.12
N GLU A 672 14.58 1.06 0.61
CA GLU A 672 14.48 0.17 -0.56
C GLU A 672 15.08 0.80 -1.82
N ALA A 673 14.82 2.09 -2.05
CA ALA A 673 15.35 2.81 -3.20
C ALA A 673 16.89 2.86 -3.18
N LEU A 674 17.50 3.07 -2.00
CA LEU A 674 18.95 2.99 -1.80
C LEU A 674 19.49 1.59 -2.17
N GLY A 675 18.84 0.53 -1.66
CA GLY A 675 19.20 -0.84 -1.99
C GLY A 675 19.13 -1.15 -3.49
N LYS A 676 18.05 -0.71 -4.15
CA LYS A 676 17.87 -0.86 -5.60
C LYS A 676 18.96 -0.14 -6.39
N ARG A 677 19.30 1.11 -6.03
CA ARG A 677 20.40 1.86 -6.67
C ARG A 677 21.73 1.13 -6.54
N LEU A 678 22.05 0.63 -5.34
CA LEU A 678 23.28 -0.13 -5.14
C LEU A 678 23.31 -1.40 -6.00
N GLY A 679 22.18 -2.10 -6.13
CA GLY A 679 22.05 -3.26 -7.01
C GLY A 679 22.39 -2.94 -8.46
N VAL A 680 21.89 -1.82 -8.99
CA VAL A 680 22.24 -1.34 -10.34
C VAL A 680 23.73 -1.03 -10.47
N VAL A 681 24.30 -0.30 -9.50
CA VAL A 681 25.73 0.04 -9.49
C VAL A 681 26.63 -1.21 -9.47
N LEU A 682 26.21 -2.26 -8.77
CA LEU A 682 26.92 -3.55 -8.78
C LEU A 682 26.88 -4.21 -10.16
N LEU A 683 25.70 -4.31 -10.78
CA LEU A 683 25.54 -4.88 -12.13
C LEU A 683 26.42 -4.15 -13.14
N ASP A 684 26.41 -2.82 -13.12
CA ASP A 684 27.17 -1.98 -14.06
C ASP A 684 28.69 -2.00 -13.79
N SER A 685 29.11 -2.50 -12.62
CA SER A 685 30.52 -2.66 -12.27
C SER A 685 31.16 -3.98 -12.73
N GLY A 686 30.39 -4.88 -13.35
CA GLY A 686 30.85 -6.20 -13.82
C GLY A 686 30.26 -7.39 -13.04
N ALA A 687 29.32 -7.16 -12.12
CA ALA A 687 28.67 -8.25 -11.40
C ALA A 687 27.69 -9.05 -12.29
N ARG A 688 27.25 -8.49 -13.42
CA ARG A 688 26.29 -9.12 -14.33
C ARG A 688 26.85 -10.42 -14.90
N GLU A 689 28.09 -10.39 -15.37
CA GLU A 689 28.77 -11.53 -15.98
C GLU A 689 28.89 -12.70 -14.99
N ILE A 690 29.29 -12.42 -13.74
CA ILE A 690 29.37 -13.44 -12.67
C ILE A 690 28.00 -14.09 -12.42
N LEU A 691 26.94 -13.29 -12.35
CA LEU A 691 25.59 -13.80 -12.06
C LEU A 691 25.03 -14.64 -13.22
N GLU A 692 25.31 -14.25 -14.47
CA GLU A 692 24.93 -15.00 -15.67
C GLU A 692 25.67 -16.34 -15.78
N GLU A 693 26.99 -16.36 -15.53
CA GLU A 693 27.79 -17.59 -15.49
C GLU A 693 27.25 -18.59 -14.47
N ILE A 694 26.83 -18.11 -13.30
CA ILE A 694 26.28 -18.95 -12.22
C ILE A 694 24.90 -19.50 -12.61
N LYS A 695 24.05 -18.70 -13.26
CA LYS A 695 22.78 -19.17 -13.80
C LYS A 695 23.02 -20.28 -14.84
N ALA A 696 24.02 -20.13 -15.70
CA ALA A 696 24.38 -21.12 -16.71
C ALA A 696 24.98 -22.41 -16.10
N ASP A 697 25.95 -22.31 -15.18
CA ASP A 697 26.55 -23.46 -14.47
C ASP A 697 25.47 -24.25 -13.72
N ARG A 698 24.55 -23.55 -13.04
CA ARG A 698 23.42 -24.19 -12.35
C ARG A 698 22.53 -24.96 -13.32
N ALA A 699 22.13 -24.35 -14.44
CA ALA A 699 21.30 -25.02 -15.44
C ALA A 699 22.01 -26.25 -16.03
N SER A 700 23.34 -26.21 -16.20
CA SER A 700 24.12 -27.37 -16.63
C SER A 700 24.09 -28.50 -15.60
N ARG A 701 24.38 -28.20 -14.34
CA ARG A 701 24.45 -29.22 -13.28
C ARG A 701 23.11 -29.82 -12.91
N VAL A 702 22.00 -29.07 -13.05
CA VAL A 702 20.64 -29.63 -12.91
C VAL A 702 20.39 -30.67 -14.00
N ARG A 703 20.72 -30.38 -15.26
CA ARG A 703 20.59 -31.37 -16.36
C ARG A 703 21.45 -32.61 -16.13
N GLU A 704 22.68 -32.45 -15.65
CA GLU A 704 23.56 -33.58 -15.33
C GLU A 704 23.02 -34.45 -14.17
N ALA A 705 22.38 -33.82 -13.19
CA ALA A 705 21.76 -34.53 -12.07
C ALA A 705 20.53 -35.32 -12.52
N GLU A 706 19.67 -34.75 -13.37
CA GLU A 706 18.49 -35.42 -13.94
C GLU A 706 18.88 -36.66 -14.76
N VAL A 707 19.95 -36.56 -15.56
CA VAL A 707 20.50 -37.67 -16.37
C VAL A 707 21.09 -38.80 -15.53
N LYS A 708 21.55 -38.53 -14.31
CA LYS A 708 22.07 -39.57 -13.39
C LYS A 708 20.98 -40.27 -12.58
N THR A 709 19.76 -39.74 -12.59
CA THR A 709 18.62 -40.26 -11.81
C THR A 709 17.53 -40.93 -12.66
N GLY A 710 17.61 -40.82 -13.99
CA GLY A 710 16.80 -41.60 -14.95
C GLY A 710 17.59 -42.76 -15.51
#